data_AF-A0A0W1QK70-F1
#
_entry.id   AF-A0A0W1QK70-F1
#
_cell.length_a   1.000
_cell.length_b   1.000
_cell.length_c   1.000
_cell.angle_alpha   90.00
_cell.angle_beta   90.00
_cell.angle_gamma   90.00
#
_symmetry.space_group_name_H-M   'P 1'
#
loop_
_entity.id
_entity.type
_entity.pdbx_description
1 polymer ?
#
loop_
_entity_poly.entity_id
_entity_poly.type
_entity_poly.pdbx_seq_one_letter_code
_entity_poly.pdbx_strand_id
1 'polypeptide(L)'
;MDDQVSEWVAIRDAGDVAAAAVGLEALVASDPSHFRATLELLVVTTTFSVSDVPDRILAGMPESLQAHPHIRLLMAHHHRQNGRLSEAMTWLRGVPQEAVAGVPSFARLRKDLLAALASHSVDLASPFIDLLPSQQMHAARLMVAETLLQDLIASIDAPDDLFIHLQEWTFLRPDALHLRADVFARLLSHLPENAPTTILSTALAYMVATRRWDEARQMVDRLLRKPDAASDAVFVKAFLNFADEGDPAYAQTAARMMVDHCSVTAPDDSARKLRTAAVLNALEVKARKLRLDLQPPEAFAALGSLAPTYAAQAAPVGRHLYVGLFGQVRFGKYLLAPLADYLQQQFSAFVESGGSLSFGIATWKDSGQRELQEQDGYSFLRDLLPVPIMDRLASHRLMQVRDAAAYIPTITRKLIDEGRETQSLDAATLQGQFIADALVSIEEDERYMGELGERLKEVFGNSIPVLNQGRMWNRISAHRALVAEAEQRAARPVTHALLIRSDLTNLAGPLGNLVDAQIRSGETNWGMFDHDPHATYIEGVGDRYMVVDRAAFERLMDGYQLLQSIVAPNTPVNAAYRVRLFPHTHLRTILFEHATKIREILRSSVEFEIYRGRRTVEQMRAEIEEDARRTTVAGMAEFLNSLV
;
A
#
# COMPACT_ATOMS: atom_id res chain seq x y z
N MET A 1 28.55 -37.76 19.57
CA MET A 1 28.34 -36.66 18.61
C MET A 1 27.27 -35.69 19.09
N ASP A 2 26.12 -36.15 19.60
CA ASP A 2 25.09 -35.27 20.17
C ASP A 2 25.57 -34.32 21.29
N ASP A 3 26.52 -34.74 22.13
CA ASP A 3 27.10 -33.87 23.15
C ASP A 3 27.91 -32.72 22.51
N GLN A 4 28.64 -33.00 21.43
CA GLN A 4 29.39 -31.99 20.66
C GLN A 4 28.43 -31.06 19.91
N VAL A 5 27.32 -31.57 19.37
CA VAL A 5 26.27 -30.73 18.78
C VAL A 5 25.69 -29.79 19.84
N SER A 6 25.46 -30.27 21.06
CA SER A 6 24.94 -29.46 22.17
C SER A 6 25.92 -28.37 22.59
N GLU A 7 27.22 -28.63 22.55
CA GLU A 7 28.28 -27.64 22.78
C GLU A 7 28.25 -26.52 21.73
N TRP A 8 28.15 -26.86 20.44
CA TRP A 8 28.06 -25.86 19.38
C TRP A 8 26.74 -25.06 19.40
N VAL A 9 25.65 -25.70 19.80
CA VAL A 9 24.37 -25.01 20.03
C VAL A 9 24.49 -23.99 21.17
N ALA A 10 25.18 -24.33 22.26
CA ALA A 10 25.43 -23.39 23.36
C ALA A 10 26.30 -22.20 22.91
N ILE A 11 27.29 -22.43 22.05
CA ILE A 11 28.13 -21.37 21.47
C ILE A 11 27.32 -20.43 20.57
N ARG A 12 26.41 -20.98 19.74
CA ARG A 12 25.45 -20.18 18.96
C ARG A 12 24.58 -19.32 19.88
N ASP A 13 24.00 -19.92 20.91
CA ASP A 13 23.08 -19.23 21.83
C ASP A 13 23.79 -18.16 22.68
N ALA A 14 25.11 -18.26 22.84
CA ALA A 14 25.98 -17.23 23.40
C ALA A 14 26.33 -16.09 22.42
N GLY A 15 25.92 -16.19 21.15
CA GLY A 15 26.07 -15.15 20.12
C GLY A 15 27.20 -15.38 19.12
N ASP A 16 28.03 -16.41 19.27
CA ASP A 16 29.11 -16.73 18.32
C ASP A 16 28.63 -17.69 17.23
N VAL A 17 27.81 -17.13 16.34
CA VAL A 17 27.16 -17.87 15.24
C VAL A 17 28.20 -18.41 14.24
N ALA A 18 29.30 -17.68 14.03
CA ALA A 18 30.34 -18.06 13.07
C ALA A 18 31.13 -19.30 13.55
N ALA A 19 31.55 -19.31 14.82
CA ALA A 19 32.23 -20.46 15.40
C ALA A 19 31.31 -21.70 15.44
N ALA A 20 30.04 -21.51 15.80
CA ALA A 20 29.05 -22.58 15.77
C ALA A 20 28.85 -23.18 14.37
N ALA A 21 28.78 -22.35 13.32
CA ALA A 21 28.69 -22.81 11.94
C ALA A 21 29.89 -23.69 11.54
N VAL A 22 31.12 -23.22 11.81
CA VAL A 22 32.34 -23.98 11.49
C VAL A 22 32.40 -25.30 12.24
N GLY A 23 32.07 -25.29 13.53
CA GLY A 23 32.05 -26.49 14.37
C GLY A 23 31.01 -27.52 13.92
N LEU A 24 29.80 -27.06 13.60
CA LEU A 24 28.73 -27.92 13.08
C LEU A 24 29.02 -28.43 11.66
N GLU A 25 29.64 -27.63 10.80
CA GLU A 25 30.08 -28.06 9.45
C GLU A 25 31.11 -29.19 9.54
N ALA A 26 32.07 -29.10 10.47
CA ALA A 26 33.03 -30.18 10.71
C ALA A 26 32.36 -31.49 11.18
N LEU A 27 31.32 -31.40 12.02
CA LEU A 27 30.55 -32.58 12.47
C LEU A 27 29.71 -33.18 11.34
N VAL A 28 29.12 -32.36 10.46
CA VAL A 28 28.37 -32.84 9.30
C VAL A 28 29.30 -33.43 8.25
N ALA A 29 30.51 -32.89 8.09
CA ALA A 29 31.51 -33.45 7.18
C ALA A 29 32.04 -34.81 7.64
N SER A 30 32.14 -35.05 8.97
CA SER A 30 32.57 -36.34 9.51
C SER A 30 31.49 -37.41 9.47
N ASP A 31 30.22 -37.03 9.63
CA ASP A 31 29.07 -37.93 9.45
C ASP A 31 27.87 -37.17 8.84
N PRO A 32 27.75 -37.19 7.50
CA PRO A 32 26.65 -36.52 6.79
C PRO A 32 25.26 -37.08 7.09
N SER A 33 25.16 -38.24 7.76
CA SER A 33 23.90 -38.90 8.09
C SER A 33 23.30 -38.47 9.44
N HIS A 34 24.03 -37.67 10.21
CA HIS A 34 23.62 -37.31 11.57
C HIS A 34 22.63 -36.14 11.61
N PHE A 35 21.34 -36.50 11.63
CA PHE A 35 20.20 -35.59 11.59
C PHE A 35 20.35 -34.30 12.41
N ARG A 36 20.68 -34.40 13.71
CA ARG A 36 20.74 -33.24 14.60
C ARG A 36 21.85 -32.26 14.22
N ALA A 37 23.00 -32.76 13.78
CA ALA A 37 24.13 -31.92 13.38
C ALA A 37 23.79 -31.16 12.10
N THR A 38 23.20 -31.86 11.13
CA THR A 38 22.71 -31.28 9.87
C THR A 38 21.61 -30.25 10.10
N LEU A 39 20.64 -30.54 10.97
CA LEU A 39 19.55 -29.63 11.30
C LEU A 39 20.07 -28.32 11.91
N GLU A 40 20.93 -28.42 12.93
CA GLU A 40 21.47 -27.24 13.62
C GLU A 40 22.38 -26.42 12.70
N LEU A 41 23.18 -27.07 11.85
CA LEU A 41 23.98 -26.38 10.84
C LEU A 41 23.08 -25.60 9.87
N LEU A 42 22.00 -26.21 9.39
CA LEU A 42 21.04 -25.55 8.50
C LEU A 42 20.32 -24.39 9.21
N VAL A 43 19.93 -24.53 10.48
CA VAL A 43 19.35 -23.42 11.25
C VAL A 43 20.32 -22.24 11.30
N VAL A 44 21.60 -22.50 11.63
CA VAL A 44 22.63 -21.47 11.72
C VAL A 44 22.86 -20.79 10.35
N THR A 45 23.07 -21.60 9.32
CA THR A 45 23.49 -21.12 7.99
C THR A 45 22.37 -20.49 7.18
N THR A 46 21.10 -20.76 7.50
CA THR A 46 19.95 -20.16 6.80
C THR A 46 19.31 -19.02 7.58
N THR A 47 19.46 -18.96 8.90
CA THR A 47 18.85 -17.88 9.72
C THR A 47 19.75 -16.66 9.82
N PHE A 48 21.07 -16.83 9.82
CA PHE A 48 22.01 -15.77 10.20
C PHE A 48 22.98 -15.32 9.09
N SER A 49 22.99 -15.99 7.92
CA SER A 49 23.89 -15.66 6.81
C SER A 49 23.32 -16.14 5.47
N VAL A 50 23.73 -15.51 4.36
CA VAL A 50 23.55 -16.08 3.01
C VAL A 50 24.82 -16.86 2.68
N SER A 51 24.83 -18.14 3.01
CA SER A 51 25.97 -19.04 2.82
C SER A 51 25.73 -20.04 1.70
N ASP A 52 26.79 -20.50 1.03
CA ASP A 52 26.74 -21.64 0.11
C ASP A 52 26.82 -23.01 0.83
N VAL A 53 27.04 -23.01 2.15
CA VAL A 53 27.15 -24.23 2.99
C VAL A 53 25.98 -25.20 2.76
N PRO A 54 24.69 -24.77 2.77
CA PRO A 54 23.58 -25.69 2.54
C PRO A 54 23.65 -26.42 1.18
N ASP A 55 24.14 -25.77 0.13
CA ASP A 55 24.34 -26.41 -1.18
C ASP A 55 25.51 -27.39 -1.16
N ARG A 56 26.60 -27.07 -0.43
CA ARG A 56 27.75 -27.97 -0.29
C ARG A 56 27.39 -29.25 0.45
N ILE A 57 26.67 -29.15 1.56
CA ILE A 57 26.28 -30.33 2.34
C ILE A 57 25.22 -31.17 1.62
N LEU A 58 24.38 -30.56 0.77
CA LEU A 58 23.36 -31.28 0.01
C LEU A 58 23.95 -32.41 -0.85
N ALA A 59 25.13 -32.18 -1.45
CA ALA A 59 25.80 -33.18 -2.29
C ALA A 59 26.19 -34.46 -1.54
N GLY A 60 26.43 -34.37 -0.22
CA GLY A 60 26.78 -35.50 0.65
C GLY A 60 25.66 -36.00 1.55
N MET A 61 24.50 -35.33 1.53
CA MET A 61 23.39 -35.62 2.44
C MET A 61 22.61 -36.86 2.01
N PRO A 62 22.37 -37.87 2.88
CA PRO A 62 21.56 -39.03 2.53
C PRO A 62 20.11 -38.68 2.17
N GLU A 63 19.50 -39.45 1.26
CA GLU A 63 18.11 -39.25 0.82
C GLU A 63 17.10 -39.22 1.99
N SER A 64 17.34 -40.02 3.04
CA SER A 64 16.49 -40.05 4.23
C SER A 64 16.47 -38.71 4.98
N LEU A 65 17.59 -37.98 5.02
CA LEU A 65 17.63 -36.63 5.60
C LEU A 65 17.05 -35.59 4.65
N GLN A 66 17.30 -35.71 3.35
CA GLN A 66 16.68 -34.84 2.34
C GLN A 66 15.14 -34.97 2.30
N ALA A 67 14.60 -36.12 2.70
CA ALA A 67 13.16 -36.33 2.84
C ALA A 67 12.59 -35.73 4.14
N HIS A 68 13.42 -35.40 5.13
CA HIS A 68 12.94 -34.96 6.44
C HIS A 68 12.28 -33.56 6.40
N PRO A 69 11.04 -33.37 6.90
CA PRO A 69 10.29 -32.12 6.77
C PRO A 69 11.02 -30.84 7.22
N HIS A 70 11.69 -30.87 8.39
CA HIS A 70 12.47 -29.73 8.88
C HIS A 70 13.68 -29.38 8.00
N ILE A 71 14.39 -30.40 7.49
CA ILE A 71 15.54 -30.20 6.57
C ILE A 71 15.03 -29.60 5.26
N ARG A 72 13.95 -30.17 4.71
CA ARG A 72 13.31 -29.65 3.50
C ARG A 72 12.87 -28.20 3.65
N LEU A 73 12.28 -27.84 4.79
CA LEU A 73 11.85 -26.48 5.06
C LEU A 73 13.03 -25.48 5.08
N LEU A 74 14.14 -25.84 5.72
CA LEU A 74 15.34 -25.00 5.79
C LEU A 74 16.03 -24.89 4.41
N MET A 75 16.09 -25.98 3.64
CA MET A 75 16.58 -25.96 2.26
C MET A 75 15.69 -25.08 1.37
N ALA A 76 14.38 -25.15 1.52
CA ALA A 76 13.45 -24.30 0.80
C ALA A 76 13.67 -22.80 1.14
N HIS A 77 13.91 -22.49 2.42
CA HIS A 77 14.24 -21.14 2.85
C HIS A 77 15.57 -20.64 2.26
N HIS A 78 16.61 -21.49 2.27
CA HIS A 78 17.91 -21.21 1.65
C HIS A 78 17.79 -20.88 0.16
N HIS A 79 17.10 -21.72 -0.62
CA HIS A 79 16.90 -21.48 -2.04
C HIS A 79 16.15 -20.16 -2.30
N ARG A 80 15.12 -19.86 -1.50
CA ARG A 80 14.39 -18.58 -1.57
C ARG A 80 15.29 -17.38 -1.28
N GLN A 81 16.13 -17.43 -0.24
CA GLN A 81 17.09 -16.37 0.08
C GLN A 81 18.09 -16.10 -1.06
N ASN A 82 18.36 -17.12 -1.89
CA ASN A 82 19.26 -17.04 -3.04
C ASN A 82 18.52 -16.79 -4.37
N GLY A 83 17.24 -16.41 -4.36
CA GLY A 83 16.46 -16.14 -5.58
C GLY A 83 16.11 -17.37 -6.41
N ARG A 84 16.41 -18.58 -5.92
CA ARG A 84 16.14 -19.88 -6.55
C ARG A 84 14.73 -20.36 -6.22
N LEU A 85 13.74 -19.64 -6.75
CA LEU A 85 12.33 -19.80 -6.36
C LEU A 85 11.73 -21.16 -6.76
N SER A 86 12.13 -21.70 -7.91
CA SER A 86 11.66 -23.02 -8.40
C SER A 86 12.14 -24.16 -7.52
N GLU A 87 13.42 -24.12 -7.12
CA GLU A 87 14.01 -25.06 -6.19
C GLU A 87 13.36 -24.93 -4.81
N ALA A 88 13.14 -23.70 -4.32
CA ALA A 88 12.44 -23.46 -3.07
C ALA A 88 11.05 -24.12 -3.02
N MET A 89 10.25 -24.00 -4.10
CA MET A 89 8.95 -24.68 -4.19
C MET A 89 9.09 -26.21 -4.17
N THR A 90 10.07 -26.75 -4.89
CA THR A 90 10.30 -28.19 -4.99
C THR A 90 10.60 -28.79 -3.62
N TRP A 91 11.43 -28.12 -2.83
CA TRP A 91 11.71 -28.52 -1.45
C TRP A 91 10.47 -28.42 -0.56
N LEU A 92 9.73 -27.32 -0.66
CA LEU A 92 8.55 -27.07 0.18
C LEU A 92 7.39 -28.04 -0.07
N ARG A 93 7.19 -28.55 -1.29
CA ARG A 93 6.08 -29.45 -1.67
C ARG A 93 5.96 -30.69 -0.76
N GLY A 94 7.07 -31.15 -0.18
CA GLY A 94 7.11 -32.30 0.73
C GLY A 94 6.92 -31.98 2.22
N VAL A 95 6.55 -30.75 2.57
CA VAL A 95 6.45 -30.28 3.97
C VAL A 95 5.01 -29.91 4.30
N PRO A 96 4.18 -30.87 4.76
CA PRO A 96 2.82 -30.58 5.15
C PRO A 96 2.80 -29.84 6.50
N GLN A 97 1.72 -29.09 6.79
CA GLN A 97 1.63 -28.24 7.99
C GLN A 97 1.76 -29.07 9.28
N GLU A 98 1.15 -30.25 9.32
CA GLU A 98 1.13 -31.13 10.48
C GLU A 98 2.54 -31.62 10.85
N ALA A 99 3.43 -31.73 9.86
CA ALA A 99 4.81 -32.17 10.08
C ALA A 99 5.69 -31.14 10.79
N VAL A 100 5.28 -29.86 10.81
CA VAL A 100 6.05 -28.77 11.44
C VAL A 100 5.28 -28.04 12.54
N ALA A 101 3.99 -28.34 12.71
CA ALA A 101 3.11 -27.70 13.69
C ALA A 101 3.59 -27.86 15.15
N GLY A 102 4.33 -28.94 15.45
CA GLY A 102 4.88 -29.20 16.79
C GLY A 102 5.98 -28.23 17.24
N VAL A 103 6.54 -27.42 16.34
CA VAL A 103 7.60 -26.46 16.64
C VAL A 103 7.19 -25.07 16.11
N PRO A 104 6.83 -24.10 16.98
CA PRO A 104 6.28 -22.81 16.56
C PRO A 104 7.16 -22.03 15.57
N SER A 105 8.49 -22.10 15.72
CA SER A 105 9.42 -21.42 14.81
C SER A 105 9.40 -22.03 13.40
N PHE A 106 9.28 -23.35 13.26
CA PHE A 106 9.16 -24.00 11.95
C PHE A 106 7.79 -23.80 11.33
N ALA A 107 6.72 -23.83 12.12
CA ALA A 107 5.37 -23.50 11.65
C ALA A 107 5.33 -22.07 11.08
N ARG A 108 5.93 -21.11 11.79
CA ARG A 108 6.08 -19.72 11.32
C ARG A 108 6.93 -19.63 10.06
N LEU A 109 8.10 -20.28 10.03
CA LEU A 109 8.99 -20.26 8.86
C LEU A 109 8.30 -20.83 7.61
N ARG A 110 7.53 -21.91 7.75
CA ARG A 110 6.72 -22.48 6.65
C ARG A 110 5.69 -21.49 6.15
N LYS A 111 4.96 -20.84 7.05
CA LYS A 111 3.97 -19.80 6.74
C LYS A 111 4.60 -18.63 5.99
N ASP A 112 5.71 -18.10 6.50
CA ASP A 112 6.45 -16.98 5.91
C ASP A 112 6.99 -17.35 4.51
N LEU A 113 7.45 -18.59 4.34
CA LEU A 113 7.95 -19.08 3.07
C LEU A 113 6.83 -19.27 2.03
N LEU A 114 5.69 -19.85 2.42
CA LEU A 114 4.50 -19.95 1.55
C LEU A 114 4.04 -18.55 1.12
N ALA A 115 3.95 -17.62 2.06
CA ALA A 115 3.56 -16.24 1.78
C ALA A 115 4.54 -15.55 0.82
N ALA A 116 5.84 -15.75 1.02
CA ALA A 116 6.87 -15.24 0.13
C ALA A 116 6.75 -15.84 -1.28
N LEU A 117 6.66 -17.16 -1.40
CA LEU A 117 6.58 -17.84 -2.71
C LEU A 117 5.29 -17.47 -3.45
N ALA A 118 4.14 -17.40 -2.77
CA ALA A 118 2.88 -16.95 -3.36
C ALA A 118 3.00 -15.52 -3.93
N SER A 119 3.72 -14.63 -3.24
CA SER A 119 3.99 -13.26 -3.70
C SER A 119 4.84 -13.20 -4.98
N HIS A 120 5.54 -14.28 -5.31
CA HIS A 120 6.38 -14.47 -6.50
C HIS A 120 5.75 -15.42 -7.55
N SER A 121 4.44 -15.71 -7.45
CA SER A 121 3.72 -16.56 -8.42
C SER A 121 3.88 -16.15 -9.89
N VAL A 122 4.04 -14.85 -10.16
CA VAL A 122 4.33 -14.32 -11.51
C VAL A 122 5.71 -14.75 -11.98
N ASP A 123 6.73 -14.58 -11.13
CA ASP A 123 8.12 -14.94 -11.41
C ASP A 123 8.27 -16.46 -11.60
N LEU A 124 7.54 -17.23 -10.79
CA LEU A 124 7.49 -18.69 -10.86
C LEU A 124 6.90 -19.22 -12.19
N ALA A 125 6.04 -18.46 -12.84
CA ALA A 125 5.49 -18.80 -14.15
C ALA A 125 6.28 -18.19 -15.32
N SER A 126 7.25 -17.32 -15.04
CA SER A 126 8.06 -16.61 -16.03
C SER A 126 8.78 -17.53 -17.04
N PRO A 127 9.32 -18.71 -16.64
CA PRO A 127 9.98 -19.62 -17.58
C PRO A 127 9.08 -20.15 -18.72
N PHE A 128 7.76 -19.99 -18.61
CA PHE A 128 6.82 -20.45 -19.63
C PHE A 128 6.38 -19.34 -20.59
N ILE A 129 6.86 -18.10 -20.43
CA ILE A 129 6.35 -16.90 -21.15
C ILE A 129 6.47 -17.05 -22.66
N ASP A 130 7.56 -17.62 -23.14
CA ASP A 130 7.82 -17.83 -24.57
C ASP A 130 7.17 -19.12 -25.11
N LEU A 131 6.66 -19.98 -24.22
CA LEU A 131 6.14 -21.30 -24.54
C LEU A 131 4.61 -21.36 -24.58
N LEU A 132 3.94 -20.47 -23.84
CA LEU A 132 2.49 -20.47 -23.71
C LEU A 132 1.88 -19.19 -24.31
N PRO A 133 0.80 -19.31 -25.12
CA PRO A 133 -0.04 -18.16 -25.46
C PRO A 133 -0.47 -17.41 -24.21
N SER A 134 -0.65 -16.09 -24.32
CA SER A 134 -0.95 -15.20 -23.17
C SER A 134 -2.08 -15.68 -22.25
N GLN A 135 -3.12 -16.29 -22.81
CA GLN A 135 -4.24 -16.85 -22.05
C GLN A 135 -3.89 -18.13 -21.27
N GLN A 136 -3.02 -18.99 -21.82
CA GLN A 136 -2.55 -20.21 -21.15
C GLN A 136 -1.48 -19.88 -20.09
N MET A 137 -0.63 -18.88 -20.37
CA MET A 137 0.29 -18.28 -19.40
C MET A 137 -0.47 -17.70 -18.20
N HIS A 138 -1.57 -17.00 -18.47
CA HIS A 138 -2.48 -16.51 -17.44
C HIS A 138 -3.02 -17.67 -16.59
N ALA A 139 -3.56 -18.72 -17.19
CA ALA A 139 -4.05 -19.89 -16.46
C ALA A 139 -2.96 -20.59 -15.61
N ALA A 140 -1.74 -20.74 -16.14
CA ALA A 140 -0.62 -21.32 -15.41
C ALA A 140 -0.22 -20.48 -14.18
N ARG A 141 -0.18 -19.14 -14.32
CA ARG A 141 0.05 -18.21 -13.20
C ARG A 141 -1.00 -18.35 -12.12
N LEU A 142 -2.28 -18.43 -12.53
CA LEU A 142 -3.40 -18.59 -11.60
C LEU A 142 -3.27 -19.91 -10.83
N MET A 143 -2.95 -21.02 -11.49
CA MET A 143 -2.82 -22.36 -10.88
C MET A 143 -1.69 -22.43 -9.84
N VAL A 144 -0.53 -21.84 -10.13
CA VAL A 144 0.61 -21.80 -9.18
C VAL A 144 0.25 -20.97 -7.95
N ALA A 145 -0.36 -19.80 -8.15
CA ALA A 145 -0.85 -18.97 -7.06
C ALA A 145 -1.91 -19.72 -6.23
N GLU A 146 -2.87 -20.36 -6.89
CA GLU A 146 -3.97 -21.08 -6.27
C GLU A 146 -3.49 -22.18 -5.31
N THR A 147 -2.53 -23.00 -5.76
CA THR A 147 -1.98 -24.11 -4.97
C THR A 147 -1.29 -23.60 -3.69
N LEU A 148 -0.42 -22.60 -3.81
CA LEU A 148 0.34 -22.05 -2.68
C LEU A 148 -0.56 -21.32 -1.67
N LEU A 149 -1.58 -20.64 -2.19
CA LEU A 149 -2.50 -19.85 -1.38
C LEU A 149 -3.55 -20.73 -0.69
N GLN A 150 -3.98 -21.84 -1.30
CA GLN A 150 -4.87 -22.80 -0.66
C GLN A 150 -4.23 -23.40 0.60
N ASP A 151 -2.96 -23.82 0.52
CA ASP A 151 -2.20 -24.33 1.66
C ASP A 151 -2.02 -23.29 2.77
N LEU A 152 -1.88 -22.03 2.39
CA LEU A 152 -1.71 -20.94 3.35
C LEU A 152 -3.04 -20.57 4.01
N ILE A 153 -4.12 -20.44 3.24
CA ILE A 153 -5.48 -20.21 3.75
C ILE A 153 -5.90 -21.32 4.71
N ALA A 154 -5.59 -22.59 4.40
CA ALA A 154 -5.85 -23.72 5.28
C ALA A 154 -5.07 -23.67 6.61
N SER A 155 -3.98 -22.90 6.67
CA SER A 155 -3.13 -22.73 7.86
C SER A 155 -3.39 -21.45 8.65
N ILE A 156 -4.34 -20.62 8.22
CA ILE A 156 -4.64 -19.34 8.89
C ILE A 156 -5.78 -19.51 9.89
N ASP A 157 -5.40 -19.48 11.17
CA ASP A 157 -6.34 -19.56 12.29
C ASP A 157 -6.77 -18.16 12.81
N ALA A 158 -6.14 -17.09 12.31
CA ALA A 158 -6.34 -15.72 12.79
C ALA A 158 -6.71 -14.75 11.65
N PRO A 159 -7.77 -13.94 11.79
CA PRO A 159 -8.22 -13.00 10.75
C PRO A 159 -7.21 -11.87 10.48
N ASP A 160 -6.45 -11.44 11.49
CA ASP A 160 -5.42 -10.41 11.32
C ASP A 160 -4.27 -10.91 10.42
N ASP A 161 -3.88 -12.18 10.56
CA ASP A 161 -2.86 -12.78 9.70
C ASP A 161 -3.35 -12.93 8.27
N LEU A 162 -4.62 -13.32 8.08
CA LEU A 162 -5.25 -13.35 6.76
C LEU A 162 -5.20 -11.98 6.12
N PHE A 163 -5.53 -10.93 6.88
CA PHE A 163 -5.56 -9.57 6.38
C PHE A 163 -4.17 -9.05 5.99
N ILE A 164 -3.16 -9.23 6.84
CA ILE A 164 -1.77 -8.82 6.54
C ILE A 164 -1.32 -9.44 5.22
N HIS A 165 -1.56 -10.74 5.06
CA HIS A 165 -1.18 -11.44 3.85
C HIS A 165 -1.95 -10.96 2.61
N LEU A 166 -3.27 -10.76 2.73
CA LEU A 166 -4.05 -10.16 1.64
C LEU A 166 -3.47 -8.80 1.24
N GLN A 167 -3.14 -7.92 2.20
CA GLN A 167 -2.54 -6.61 1.90
C GLN A 167 -1.22 -6.73 1.13
N GLU A 168 -0.31 -7.59 1.60
CA GLU A 168 1.00 -7.82 0.97
C GLU A 168 0.88 -8.33 -0.46
N TRP A 169 -0.10 -9.19 -0.72
CA TRP A 169 -0.24 -9.85 -2.00
C TRP A 169 -1.01 -9.04 -3.03
N THR A 170 -2.01 -8.27 -2.60
CA THR A 170 -2.97 -7.64 -3.51
C THR A 170 -2.85 -6.14 -3.56
N PHE A 171 -2.46 -5.46 -2.48
CA PHE A 171 -2.52 -3.99 -2.41
C PHE A 171 -1.16 -3.32 -2.48
N LEU A 172 -0.10 -3.95 -1.98
CA LEU A 172 1.22 -3.33 -1.84
C LEU A 172 2.18 -3.57 -3.03
N ARG A 173 1.83 -4.40 -4.01
CA ARG A 173 2.63 -4.64 -5.23
C ARG A 173 1.89 -4.15 -6.49
N PRO A 174 2.35 -3.05 -7.14
CA PRO A 174 1.64 -2.39 -8.24
C PRO A 174 1.37 -3.27 -9.48
N ASP A 175 2.31 -4.15 -9.84
CA ASP A 175 2.39 -4.73 -11.19
C ASP A 175 1.45 -5.92 -11.47
N ALA A 176 0.57 -6.32 -10.55
CA ALA A 176 -0.29 -7.49 -10.74
C ALA A 176 -1.64 -7.44 -9.99
N LEU A 177 -2.14 -6.25 -9.67
CA LEU A 177 -3.33 -6.07 -8.83
C LEU A 177 -4.55 -6.84 -9.35
N HIS A 178 -4.79 -6.83 -10.67
CA HIS A 178 -5.94 -7.51 -11.29
C HIS A 178 -5.80 -9.04 -11.30
N LEU A 179 -4.67 -9.56 -11.79
CA LEU A 179 -4.36 -10.99 -11.85
C LEU A 179 -4.49 -11.68 -10.48
N ARG A 180 -4.09 -11.00 -9.42
CA ARG A 180 -4.10 -11.55 -8.06
C ARG A 180 -5.49 -11.47 -7.45
N ALA A 181 -6.18 -10.34 -7.56
CA ALA A 181 -7.49 -10.17 -6.95
C ALA A 181 -8.53 -11.20 -7.44
N ASP A 182 -8.48 -11.61 -8.72
CA ASP A 182 -9.35 -12.68 -9.25
C ASP A 182 -9.05 -14.05 -8.62
N VAL A 183 -7.78 -14.43 -8.47
CA VAL A 183 -7.39 -15.68 -7.79
C VAL A 183 -7.84 -15.65 -6.34
N PHE A 184 -7.57 -14.55 -5.64
CA PHE A 184 -7.88 -14.41 -4.23
C PHE A 184 -9.38 -14.46 -3.98
N ALA A 185 -10.17 -13.72 -4.75
CA ALA A 185 -11.62 -13.74 -4.60
C ALA A 185 -12.19 -15.15 -4.83
N ARG A 186 -11.71 -15.87 -5.85
CA ARG A 186 -12.12 -17.27 -6.07
C ARG A 186 -11.68 -18.18 -4.94
N LEU A 187 -10.43 -18.16 -4.50
CA LEU A 187 -9.97 -18.99 -3.39
C LEU A 187 -10.77 -18.74 -2.11
N LEU A 188 -11.02 -17.46 -1.81
CA LEU A 188 -11.78 -17.06 -0.64
C LEU A 188 -13.25 -17.48 -0.74
N SER A 189 -13.85 -17.49 -1.95
CA SER A 189 -15.23 -17.98 -2.12
C SER A 189 -15.35 -19.49 -1.89
N HIS A 190 -14.25 -20.23 -2.06
CA HIS A 190 -14.16 -21.68 -1.83
C HIS A 190 -13.67 -22.05 -0.41
N LEU A 191 -13.56 -21.09 0.51
CA LEU A 191 -13.29 -21.38 1.92
C LEU A 191 -14.27 -22.46 2.46
N PRO A 192 -13.83 -23.39 3.32
CA PRO A 192 -14.69 -24.44 3.87
C PRO A 192 -15.97 -23.89 4.52
N GLU A 193 -17.10 -24.60 4.43
CA GLU A 193 -18.37 -24.15 5.04
C GLU A 193 -18.28 -24.00 6.57
N ASN A 194 -17.45 -24.83 7.21
CA ASN A 194 -17.19 -24.82 8.64
C ASN A 194 -16.13 -23.76 9.06
N ALA A 195 -15.62 -22.93 8.14
CA ALA A 195 -14.69 -21.87 8.50
C ALA A 195 -15.30 -20.91 9.56
N PRO A 196 -14.45 -20.35 10.45
CA PRO A 196 -14.90 -19.39 11.45
C PRO A 196 -15.56 -18.17 10.80
N THR A 197 -16.59 -17.64 11.45
CA THR A 197 -17.31 -16.44 11.00
C THR A 197 -16.37 -15.28 10.73
N THR A 198 -15.43 -15.02 11.64
CA THR A 198 -14.43 -13.94 11.50
C THR A 198 -13.59 -14.06 10.23
N ILE A 199 -13.21 -15.27 9.82
CA ILE A 199 -12.45 -15.52 8.58
C ILE A 199 -13.33 -15.25 7.34
N LEU A 200 -14.56 -15.73 7.34
CA LEU A 200 -15.50 -15.50 6.24
C LEU A 200 -15.87 -14.01 6.12
N SER A 201 -16.00 -13.30 7.23
CA SER A 201 -16.25 -11.86 7.25
C SER A 201 -15.08 -11.07 6.68
N THR A 202 -13.85 -11.41 7.04
CA THR A 202 -12.63 -10.83 6.46
C THR A 202 -12.56 -11.08 4.95
N ALA A 203 -12.92 -12.29 4.51
CA ALA A 203 -13.03 -12.62 3.09
C ALA A 203 -14.09 -11.80 2.37
N LEU A 204 -15.29 -11.62 2.95
CA LEU A 204 -16.32 -10.74 2.40
C LEU A 204 -15.83 -9.29 2.28
N ALA A 205 -15.23 -8.74 3.34
CA ALA A 205 -14.71 -7.38 3.34
C ALA A 205 -13.69 -7.16 2.20
N TYR A 206 -12.84 -8.16 1.96
CA TYR A 206 -11.92 -8.15 0.83
C TYR A 206 -12.65 -8.16 -0.53
N MET A 207 -13.63 -9.04 -0.73
CA MET A 207 -14.40 -9.11 -1.97
C MET A 207 -15.15 -7.80 -2.26
N VAL A 208 -15.72 -7.19 -1.22
CA VAL A 208 -16.39 -5.88 -1.33
C VAL A 208 -15.41 -4.79 -1.70
N ALA A 209 -14.27 -4.71 -1.02
CA ALA A 209 -13.24 -3.71 -1.29
C ALA A 209 -12.66 -3.81 -2.72
N THR A 210 -12.60 -5.04 -3.25
CA THR A 210 -12.14 -5.34 -4.63
C THR A 210 -13.28 -5.41 -5.65
N ARG A 211 -14.52 -5.12 -5.25
CA ARG A 211 -15.74 -5.10 -6.09
C ARG A 211 -16.04 -6.41 -6.81
N ARG A 212 -15.78 -7.54 -6.15
CA ARG A 212 -16.06 -8.90 -6.61
C ARG A 212 -17.48 -9.30 -6.20
N TRP A 213 -18.45 -8.68 -6.87
CA TRP A 213 -19.85 -8.70 -6.42
C TRP A 213 -20.50 -10.09 -6.45
N ASP A 214 -20.15 -10.92 -7.43
CA ASP A 214 -20.70 -12.27 -7.54
C ASP A 214 -20.18 -13.17 -6.41
N GLU A 215 -18.88 -13.11 -6.12
CA GLU A 215 -18.27 -13.82 -4.99
C GLU A 215 -18.75 -13.26 -3.64
N ALA A 216 -18.87 -11.93 -3.53
CA ALA A 216 -19.39 -11.28 -2.33
C ALA A 216 -20.82 -11.72 -2.03
N ARG A 217 -21.68 -11.85 -3.05
CA ARG A 217 -23.05 -12.37 -2.90
C ARG A 217 -23.05 -13.77 -2.30
N GLN A 218 -22.24 -14.67 -2.85
CA GLN A 218 -22.12 -16.05 -2.34
C GLN A 218 -21.67 -16.06 -0.88
N MET A 219 -20.72 -15.19 -0.51
CA MET A 219 -20.21 -15.08 0.85
C MET A 219 -21.26 -14.50 1.81
N VAL A 220 -22.02 -13.49 1.38
CA VAL A 220 -23.16 -12.94 2.14
C VAL A 220 -24.18 -14.02 2.43
N ASP A 221 -24.59 -14.80 1.42
CA ASP A 221 -25.59 -15.86 1.61
C ASP A 221 -25.11 -16.94 2.58
N ARG A 222 -23.80 -17.23 2.59
CA ARG A 222 -23.18 -18.15 3.56
C ARG A 222 -23.17 -17.56 4.97
N LEU A 223 -22.75 -16.31 5.13
CA LEU A 223 -22.67 -15.62 6.42
C LEU A 223 -24.06 -15.39 7.04
N LEU A 224 -25.08 -15.08 6.24
CA LEU A 224 -26.46 -14.92 6.71
C LEU A 224 -27.05 -16.22 7.31
N ARG A 225 -26.50 -17.40 6.96
CA ARG A 225 -26.91 -18.69 7.56
C ARG A 225 -26.19 -18.99 8.87
N LYS A 226 -25.15 -18.23 9.23
CA LYS A 226 -24.41 -18.42 10.48
C LYS A 226 -25.06 -17.60 11.60
N PRO A 227 -25.38 -18.23 12.75
CA PRO A 227 -26.11 -17.56 13.83
C PRO A 227 -25.32 -16.45 14.52
N ASP A 228 -23.98 -16.52 14.49
CA ASP A 228 -23.06 -15.57 15.11
C ASP A 228 -22.64 -14.43 14.17
N ALA A 229 -22.97 -14.47 12.87
CA ALA A 229 -22.52 -13.49 11.90
C ALA A 229 -22.98 -12.05 12.23
N ALA A 230 -24.22 -11.86 12.66
CA ALA A 230 -24.76 -10.55 13.02
C ALA A 230 -24.02 -9.88 14.20
N SER A 231 -23.28 -10.65 15.01
CA SER A 231 -22.45 -10.14 16.10
C SER A 231 -21.04 -9.74 15.65
N ASP A 232 -20.64 -10.11 14.44
CA ASP A 232 -19.32 -9.77 13.90
C ASP A 232 -19.34 -8.43 13.16
N ALA A 233 -18.60 -7.45 13.68
CA ALA A 233 -18.58 -6.10 13.15
C ALA A 233 -18.06 -6.06 11.70
N VAL A 234 -17.09 -6.91 11.34
CA VAL A 234 -16.51 -6.95 9.99
C VAL A 234 -17.57 -7.35 8.97
N PHE A 235 -18.35 -8.40 9.25
CA PHE A 235 -19.46 -8.82 8.40
C PHE A 235 -20.49 -7.71 8.22
N VAL A 236 -21.04 -7.19 9.32
CA VAL A 236 -22.13 -6.21 9.29
C VAL A 236 -21.74 -4.97 8.46
N LYS A 237 -20.47 -4.54 8.57
CA LYS A 237 -19.92 -3.42 7.80
C LYS A 237 -19.78 -3.72 6.32
N ALA A 238 -19.14 -4.84 5.98
CA ALA A 238 -18.92 -5.25 4.62
C ALA A 238 -20.24 -5.53 3.90
N PHE A 239 -21.21 -6.13 4.61
CA PHE A 239 -22.54 -6.40 4.09
C PHE A 239 -23.32 -5.14 3.75
N LEU A 240 -23.23 -4.09 4.58
CA LEU A 240 -23.86 -2.82 4.26
C LEU A 240 -23.19 -2.12 3.06
N ASN A 241 -21.86 -2.15 2.94
CA ASN A 241 -21.18 -1.63 1.74
C ASN A 241 -21.56 -2.43 0.49
N PHE A 242 -21.64 -3.76 0.59
CA PHE A 242 -22.11 -4.64 -0.48
C PHE A 242 -23.54 -4.29 -0.90
N ALA A 243 -24.43 -4.05 0.05
CA ALA A 243 -25.81 -3.71 -0.25
C ALA A 243 -25.94 -2.31 -0.90
N ASP A 244 -25.04 -1.39 -0.57
CA ASP A 244 -25.04 -0.03 -1.13
C ASP A 244 -24.51 0.02 -2.57
N GLU A 245 -23.44 -0.72 -2.86
CA GLU A 245 -22.69 -0.60 -4.12
C GLU A 245 -22.79 -1.82 -5.04
N GLY A 246 -23.02 -3.00 -4.47
CA GLY A 246 -23.04 -4.29 -5.17
C GLY A 246 -24.45 -4.79 -5.48
N ASP A 247 -25.26 -5.03 -4.44
CA ASP A 247 -26.64 -5.53 -4.60
C ASP A 247 -27.65 -4.84 -3.67
N PRO A 248 -28.41 -3.86 -4.19
CA PRO A 248 -29.45 -3.14 -3.46
C PRO A 248 -30.57 -4.03 -2.87
N ALA A 249 -30.75 -5.27 -3.35
CA ALA A 249 -31.75 -6.18 -2.79
C ALA A 249 -31.51 -6.49 -1.30
N TYR A 250 -30.27 -6.37 -0.83
CA TYR A 250 -29.93 -6.58 0.58
C TYR A 250 -30.01 -5.31 1.45
N ALA A 251 -30.32 -4.13 0.89
CA ALA A 251 -30.22 -2.85 1.58
C ALA A 251 -31.01 -2.79 2.90
N GLN A 252 -32.27 -3.24 2.89
CA GLN A 252 -33.11 -3.26 4.10
C GLN A 252 -32.57 -4.22 5.17
N THR A 253 -32.11 -5.40 4.75
CA THR A 253 -31.57 -6.42 5.66
C THR A 253 -30.27 -5.96 6.29
N ALA A 254 -29.36 -5.40 5.49
CA ALA A 254 -28.09 -4.87 5.97
C ALA A 254 -28.27 -3.67 6.91
N ALA A 255 -29.21 -2.77 6.58
CA ALA A 255 -29.56 -1.63 7.44
C ALA A 255 -30.08 -2.09 8.80
N ARG A 256 -31.02 -3.05 8.84
CA ARG A 256 -31.55 -3.61 10.08
C ARG A 256 -30.47 -4.27 10.92
N MET A 257 -29.66 -5.14 10.32
CA MET A 257 -28.58 -5.83 11.02
C MET A 257 -27.56 -4.87 11.63
N MET A 258 -27.24 -3.78 10.92
CA MET A 258 -26.39 -2.72 11.45
C MET A 258 -27.05 -2.08 12.68
N VAL A 259 -28.32 -1.67 12.59
CA VAL A 259 -29.05 -1.07 13.73
C VAL A 259 -29.06 -2.00 14.95
N ASP A 260 -29.32 -3.29 14.75
CA ASP A 260 -29.33 -4.29 15.82
C ASP A 260 -27.95 -4.42 16.48
N HIS A 261 -26.88 -4.57 15.67
CA HIS A 261 -25.50 -4.64 16.16
C HIS A 261 -25.15 -3.43 17.02
N CYS A 262 -25.56 -2.24 16.57
CA CYS A 262 -25.32 -0.97 17.24
C CYS A 262 -26.03 -0.81 18.58
N SER A 263 -27.17 -1.49 18.76
CA SER A 263 -27.97 -1.41 19.99
C SER A 263 -27.43 -2.29 21.13
N VAL A 264 -26.68 -3.34 20.79
CA VAL A 264 -26.16 -4.34 21.73
C VAL A 264 -24.81 -3.94 22.31
N THR A 265 -24.02 -3.18 21.55
CA THR A 265 -22.78 -2.58 22.04
C THR A 265 -23.08 -1.22 22.70
N ALA A 266 -23.36 -1.22 24.01
CA ALA A 266 -23.45 0.00 24.82
C ALA A 266 -22.10 0.33 25.50
N PRO A 267 -21.80 1.62 25.76
CA PRO A 267 -20.47 2.08 26.13
C PRO A 267 -20.23 1.98 27.63
N ASP A 268 -20.27 0.79 28.20
CA ASP A 268 -19.76 0.57 29.55
C ASP A 268 -18.52 -0.33 29.52
N ASP A 269 -17.43 0.30 29.98
CA ASP A 269 -16.25 -0.28 30.61
C ASP A 269 -14.98 -0.63 29.79
N SER A 270 -13.97 0.21 30.06
CA SER A 270 -12.52 -0.06 30.09
C SER A 270 -11.71 -0.24 28.79
N ALA A 271 -11.05 0.87 28.40
CA ALA A 271 -9.60 1.11 28.35
C ALA A 271 -8.56 -0.03 28.15
N ARG A 272 -8.91 -1.30 27.90
CA ARG A 272 -7.92 -2.40 27.90
C ARG A 272 -8.04 -3.44 26.80
N LYS A 273 -8.77 -3.15 25.73
CA LYS A 273 -8.69 -3.97 24.51
C LYS A 273 -8.60 -3.11 23.26
N LEU A 274 -7.37 -2.76 22.88
CA LEU A 274 -7.01 -2.00 21.68
C LEU A 274 -7.45 -2.66 20.35
N ARG A 275 -8.01 -3.87 20.36
CA ARG A 275 -8.67 -4.53 19.22
C ARG A 275 -10.18 -4.79 19.41
N THR A 276 -10.75 -4.48 20.57
CA THR A 276 -12.13 -4.89 20.93
C THR A 276 -13.07 -3.70 21.17
N ALA A 277 -12.56 -2.46 21.02
CA ALA A 277 -13.33 -1.30 20.56
C ALA A 277 -13.62 -1.37 19.03
N ALA A 278 -13.97 -2.56 18.52
CA ALA A 278 -14.64 -2.73 17.22
C ALA A 278 -16.09 -2.18 17.25
N VAL A 279 -16.45 -1.45 18.32
CA VAL A 279 -17.64 -1.78 19.09
C VAL A 279 -18.46 -0.54 19.45
N LEU A 280 -17.95 0.69 19.52
CA LEU A 280 -18.78 1.75 20.16
C LEU A 280 -18.88 3.10 19.47
N ASN A 281 -18.16 3.30 18.38
CA ASN A 281 -18.21 4.57 17.69
C ASN A 281 -18.20 4.41 16.19
N ALA A 282 -18.96 5.32 15.58
CA ALA A 282 -18.87 5.67 14.17
C ALA A 282 -19.35 4.62 13.13
N LEU A 283 -20.28 3.71 13.34
CA LEU A 283 -21.48 3.73 14.17
C LEU A 283 -22.32 5.01 14.10
N GLU A 284 -21.89 6.18 14.57
CA GLU A 284 -22.73 7.38 14.39
C GLU A 284 -22.88 7.83 12.92
N VAL A 285 -21.97 7.40 12.04
CA VAL A 285 -21.74 8.01 10.73
C VAL A 285 -22.40 7.25 9.58
N LYS A 286 -22.38 5.92 9.61
CA LYS A 286 -23.40 5.15 8.86
C LYS A 286 -24.80 5.40 9.44
N ALA A 287 -24.93 5.74 10.73
CA ALA A 287 -26.18 6.29 11.28
C ALA A 287 -26.55 7.70 10.74
N ARG A 288 -25.66 8.44 10.08
CA ARG A 288 -26.00 9.61 9.20
C ARG A 288 -26.53 9.22 7.84
N LYS A 289 -26.17 8.03 7.35
CA LYS A 289 -26.74 7.50 6.11
C LYS A 289 -28.24 7.19 6.26
N LEU A 290 -28.71 6.95 7.50
CA LEU A 290 -30.11 6.92 7.96
C LEU A 290 -30.71 8.32 8.35
N ARG A 291 -29.95 9.43 8.27
CA ARG A 291 -30.37 10.79 8.71
C ARG A 291 -31.14 11.61 7.64
N LEU A 292 -31.28 11.14 6.40
CA LEU A 292 -32.11 11.84 5.40
C LEU A 292 -33.58 11.41 5.41
N ASP A 293 -33.89 10.18 5.85
CA ASP A 293 -35.26 9.66 5.78
C ASP A 293 -36.06 9.80 7.09
N LEU A 294 -35.44 10.06 8.26
CA LEU A 294 -36.11 9.84 9.57
C LEU A 294 -35.85 10.83 10.72
N GLN A 295 -34.99 11.87 10.63
CA GLN A 295 -34.66 12.73 11.79
C GLN A 295 -34.62 14.24 11.46
N PRO A 296 -34.92 15.14 12.44
CA PRO A 296 -34.87 16.59 12.24
C PRO A 296 -33.43 17.16 12.17
N PRO A 297 -33.20 18.23 11.40
CA PRO A 297 -31.89 18.85 11.18
C PRO A 297 -31.12 19.30 12.44
N GLU A 298 -31.81 19.57 13.54
CA GLU A 298 -31.23 20.16 14.77
C GLU A 298 -30.36 19.17 15.56
N ALA A 299 -30.65 17.87 15.50
CA ALA A 299 -29.86 16.82 16.16
C ALA A 299 -28.48 16.60 15.49
N PHE A 300 -28.29 17.12 14.28
CA PHE A 300 -27.05 17.00 13.51
C PHE A 300 -25.94 17.93 14.02
N ALA A 301 -26.31 19.16 14.42
CA ALA A 301 -25.37 20.17 14.92
C ALA A 301 -24.69 19.78 16.24
N ALA A 302 -25.29 18.88 17.01
CA ALA A 302 -24.80 18.44 18.31
C ALA A 302 -23.69 17.37 18.25
N LEU A 303 -23.45 16.75 17.08
CA LEU A 303 -22.59 15.55 16.96
C LEU A 303 -21.36 15.75 16.07
N GLY A 304 -21.35 16.77 15.21
CA GLY A 304 -20.15 17.15 14.45
C GLY A 304 -19.16 17.90 15.33
N SER A 305 -17.86 17.60 15.22
CA SER A 305 -16.82 18.40 15.88
C SER A 305 -16.57 19.73 15.16
N LEU A 306 -16.96 19.81 13.89
CA LEU A 306 -16.83 21.01 13.08
C LEU A 306 -18.20 21.62 12.77
N ALA A 307 -18.34 22.91 13.07
CA ALA A 307 -19.50 23.68 12.62
C ALA A 307 -19.51 23.77 11.07
N PRO A 308 -20.69 23.85 10.44
CA PRO A 308 -20.76 24.18 9.03
C PRO A 308 -20.09 25.55 8.76
N THR A 309 -18.93 25.58 8.11
CA THR A 309 -18.16 26.81 7.82
C THR A 309 -18.63 27.52 6.55
N TYR A 310 -19.47 26.88 5.74
CA TYR A 310 -19.88 27.40 4.44
C TYR A 310 -21.39 27.25 4.18
N ALA A 311 -22.01 28.34 3.70
CA ALA A 311 -23.30 28.32 3.03
C ALA A 311 -23.03 28.37 1.52
N ALA A 312 -23.41 27.31 0.80
CA ALA A 312 -23.23 27.23 -0.64
C ALA A 312 -23.98 28.36 -1.35
N GLN A 313 -23.26 29.38 -1.80
CA GLN A 313 -23.77 30.32 -2.78
C GLN A 313 -23.38 29.79 -4.16
N ALA A 314 -24.38 29.41 -4.95
CA ALA A 314 -24.21 29.14 -6.37
C ALA A 314 -23.68 30.43 -7.03
N ALA A 315 -22.41 30.42 -7.40
CA ALA A 315 -21.83 31.58 -8.08
C ALA A 315 -22.46 31.73 -9.46
N PRO A 316 -23.01 32.90 -9.83
CA PRO A 316 -23.58 33.14 -11.15
C PRO A 316 -22.51 33.29 -12.28
N VAL A 317 -21.22 33.08 -11.98
CA VAL A 317 -20.08 33.54 -12.80
C VAL A 317 -19.33 32.36 -13.44
N GLY A 318 -20.01 31.55 -14.24
CA GLY A 318 -19.43 30.46 -15.05
C GLY A 318 -18.62 29.41 -14.27
N ARG A 319 -18.10 28.38 -14.96
CA ARG A 319 -17.37 27.28 -14.31
C ARG A 319 -15.88 27.63 -14.16
N HIS A 320 -15.33 27.41 -12.96
CA HIS A 320 -13.90 27.57 -12.67
C HIS A 320 -13.41 26.36 -11.87
N LEU A 321 -12.44 25.64 -12.42
CA LEU A 321 -11.79 24.49 -11.80
C LEU A 321 -10.39 24.88 -11.33
N TYR A 322 -10.16 24.74 -10.03
CA TYR A 322 -8.83 24.83 -9.44
C TYR A 322 -8.15 23.46 -9.44
N VAL A 323 -6.89 23.38 -9.87
CA VAL A 323 -6.08 22.16 -9.85
C VAL A 323 -4.94 22.36 -8.84
N GLY A 324 -5.01 21.65 -7.73
CA GLY A 324 -4.02 21.71 -6.64
C GLY A 324 -3.14 20.47 -6.58
N LEU A 325 -1.83 20.63 -6.71
CA LEU A 325 -0.85 19.59 -6.39
C LEU A 325 -0.50 19.64 -4.90
N PHE A 326 -0.58 18.51 -4.20
CA PHE A 326 -0.20 18.43 -2.79
C PHE A 326 0.81 17.30 -2.51
N GLY A 327 1.50 17.42 -1.38
CA GLY A 327 2.40 16.40 -0.86
C GLY A 327 3.88 16.70 -1.13
N GLN A 328 4.70 15.66 -1.15
CA GLN A 328 6.15 15.78 -1.36
C GLN A 328 6.48 15.71 -2.84
N VAL A 329 7.21 16.71 -3.36
CA VAL A 329 7.59 16.79 -4.79
C VAL A 329 8.95 16.12 -5.01
N ARG A 330 9.06 14.83 -4.64
CA ARG A 330 10.34 14.10 -4.66
C ARG A 330 10.95 13.96 -6.05
N PHE A 331 10.11 13.93 -7.08
CA PHE A 331 10.50 13.67 -8.46
C PHE A 331 10.01 14.78 -9.40
N GLY A 332 9.97 16.02 -8.89
CA GLY A 332 9.34 17.15 -9.58
C GLY A 332 9.81 17.35 -11.02
N LYS A 333 11.14 17.28 -11.23
CA LYS A 333 11.79 17.36 -12.54
C LYS A 333 11.21 16.41 -13.59
N TYR A 334 10.72 15.25 -13.18
CA TYR A 334 10.23 14.19 -14.07
C TYR A 334 8.71 14.18 -14.21
N LEU A 335 7.98 14.64 -13.19
CA LEU A 335 6.54 14.40 -13.09
C LEU A 335 5.70 15.67 -13.26
N LEU A 336 6.22 16.84 -12.89
CA LEU A 336 5.43 18.08 -12.88
C LEU A 336 4.98 18.51 -14.27
N ALA A 337 5.90 18.57 -15.24
CA ALA A 337 5.59 18.95 -16.61
C ALA A 337 4.64 17.95 -17.30
N PRO A 338 4.91 16.63 -17.31
CA PRO A 338 3.95 15.66 -17.87
C PRO A 338 2.56 15.71 -17.23
N LEU A 339 2.51 15.95 -15.91
CA LEU A 339 1.24 16.10 -15.20
C LEU A 339 0.49 17.35 -15.64
N ALA A 340 1.18 18.48 -15.77
CA ALA A 340 0.59 19.73 -16.26
C ALA A 340 0.03 19.55 -17.69
N ASP A 341 0.84 18.97 -18.60
CA ASP A 341 0.46 18.76 -19.99
C ASP A 341 -0.77 17.86 -20.11
N TYR A 342 -0.77 16.74 -19.37
CA TYR A 342 -1.92 15.85 -19.31
C TYR A 342 -3.18 16.59 -18.82
N LEU A 343 -3.08 17.35 -17.73
CA LEU A 343 -4.24 18.06 -17.15
C LEU A 343 -4.77 19.14 -18.10
N GLN A 344 -3.88 19.90 -18.74
CA GLN A 344 -4.28 20.88 -19.76
C GLN A 344 -5.00 20.22 -20.93
N GLN A 345 -4.49 19.08 -21.40
CA GLN A 345 -5.13 18.31 -22.47
C GLN A 345 -6.49 17.77 -22.03
N GLN A 346 -6.62 17.20 -20.83
CA GLN A 346 -7.87 16.64 -20.32
C GLN A 346 -8.96 17.71 -20.14
N PHE A 347 -8.57 18.93 -19.79
CA PHE A 347 -9.51 20.02 -19.52
C PHE A 347 -9.61 21.05 -20.65
N SER A 348 -9.08 20.76 -21.84
CA SER A 348 -9.18 21.66 -23.01
C SER A 348 -10.64 21.94 -23.38
N ALA A 349 -11.47 20.90 -23.52
CA ALA A 349 -12.90 21.04 -23.83
C ALA A 349 -13.69 21.78 -22.72
N PHE A 350 -13.25 21.66 -21.46
CA PHE A 350 -13.82 22.42 -20.35
C PHE A 350 -13.55 23.92 -20.52
N VAL A 351 -12.33 24.30 -20.91
CA VAL A 351 -11.96 25.69 -21.21
C VAL A 351 -12.66 26.21 -22.46
N GLU A 352 -12.68 25.43 -23.54
CA GLU A 352 -13.36 25.78 -24.81
C GLU A 352 -14.86 26.04 -24.61
N SER A 353 -15.49 25.36 -23.65
CA SER A 353 -16.89 25.58 -23.28
C SER A 353 -17.10 26.70 -22.23
N GLY A 354 -16.15 27.62 -22.12
CA GLY A 354 -16.22 28.83 -21.27
C GLY A 354 -15.80 28.61 -19.81
N GLY A 355 -15.19 27.46 -19.49
CA GLY A 355 -14.58 27.20 -18.20
C GLY A 355 -13.25 27.95 -18.01
N SER A 356 -12.79 28.05 -16.76
CA SER A 356 -11.44 28.57 -16.43
C SER A 356 -10.67 27.57 -15.58
N LEU A 357 -9.35 27.53 -15.76
CA LEU A 357 -8.42 26.71 -14.98
C LEU A 357 -7.47 27.60 -14.18
N SER A 358 -7.13 27.15 -12.98
CA SER A 358 -6.03 27.72 -12.19
C SER A 358 -5.25 26.61 -11.54
N PHE A 359 -3.94 26.78 -11.41
CA PHE A 359 -3.06 25.76 -10.87
C PHE A 359 -2.42 26.25 -9.56
N GLY A 360 -2.20 25.33 -8.63
CA GLY A 360 -1.35 25.61 -7.47
C GLY A 360 -0.66 24.38 -6.93
N ILE A 361 0.43 24.60 -6.19
CA ILE A 361 1.32 23.57 -5.65
C ILE A 361 1.53 23.89 -4.16
N ALA A 362 1.20 22.96 -3.27
CA ALA A 362 1.48 23.03 -1.86
C ALA A 362 2.42 21.89 -1.44
N THR A 363 3.66 22.22 -1.09
CA THR A 363 4.72 21.23 -0.82
C THR A 363 5.58 21.63 0.38
N TRP A 364 6.63 20.86 0.65
CA TRP A 364 7.67 21.14 1.65
C TRP A 364 8.98 21.56 1.00
N LYS A 365 9.75 22.39 1.69
CA LYS A 365 11.03 22.92 1.25
C LYS A 365 12.02 21.79 0.94
N ASP A 366 12.19 20.84 1.86
CA ASP A 366 13.15 19.73 1.69
C ASP A 366 12.45 18.40 1.34
N SER A 367 11.41 18.47 0.50
CA SER A 367 10.66 17.29 0.02
C SER A 367 11.16 16.70 -1.30
N GLY A 368 12.37 17.08 -1.70
CA GLY A 368 13.05 16.52 -2.85
C GLY A 368 13.31 15.02 -2.80
N GLN A 369 14.04 14.51 -3.77
CA GLN A 369 14.50 13.12 -3.73
C GLN A 369 15.42 12.96 -2.51
N ARG A 370 15.28 11.85 -1.78
CA ARG A 370 16.22 11.51 -0.70
C ARG A 370 17.64 11.43 -1.30
N GLU A 371 18.61 12.06 -0.64
CA GLU A 371 20.03 11.88 -0.97
C GLU A 371 20.40 10.40 -0.79
N LEU A 372 20.88 9.77 -1.86
CA LEU A 372 21.44 8.44 -1.84
C LEU A 372 22.93 8.55 -1.51
N GLN A 373 23.39 7.82 -0.50
CA GLN A 373 24.80 7.83 -0.07
C GLN A 373 25.49 6.52 -0.41
N GLU A 374 26.81 6.54 -0.59
CA GLU A 374 27.59 5.33 -0.94
C GLU A 374 27.49 4.21 0.10
N GLN A 375 27.35 4.58 1.38
CA GLN A 375 27.16 3.69 2.52
C GLN A 375 25.73 3.18 2.70
N ASP A 376 24.76 3.72 1.95
CA ASP A 376 23.38 3.23 2.03
C ASP A 376 23.32 1.76 1.59
N GLY A 377 22.34 1.03 2.11
CA GLY A 377 22.07 -0.34 1.65
C GLY A 377 21.74 -0.38 0.16
N TYR A 378 22.23 -1.40 -0.55
CA TYR A 378 22.01 -1.56 -2.00
C TYR A 378 20.52 -1.54 -2.38
N SER A 379 19.63 -1.96 -1.49
CA SER A 379 18.18 -1.90 -1.70
C SER A 379 17.68 -0.49 -2.08
N PHE A 380 18.29 0.58 -1.57
CA PHE A 380 17.92 1.95 -1.91
C PHE A 380 18.29 2.31 -3.35
N LEU A 381 19.45 1.86 -3.84
CA LEU A 381 19.83 2.03 -5.25
C LEU A 381 18.99 1.13 -6.15
N ARG A 382 18.82 -0.14 -5.76
CA ARG A 382 18.11 -1.17 -6.52
C ARG A 382 16.73 -0.70 -6.97
N ASP A 383 16.00 -0.03 -6.10
CA ASP A 383 14.63 0.40 -6.38
C ASP A 383 14.57 1.56 -7.40
N LEU A 384 15.69 2.27 -7.63
CA LEU A 384 15.83 3.35 -8.61
C LEU A 384 16.33 2.88 -9.98
N LEU A 385 16.92 1.69 -10.07
CA LEU A 385 17.53 1.18 -11.31
C LEU A 385 16.48 0.69 -12.32
N PRO A 386 16.77 0.78 -13.64
CA PRO A 386 16.01 0.06 -14.66
C PRO A 386 15.97 -1.45 -14.39
N VAL A 387 14.80 -2.08 -14.60
CA VAL A 387 14.57 -3.50 -14.29
C VAL A 387 15.64 -4.43 -14.86
N PRO A 388 16.03 -4.32 -16.15
CA PRO A 388 17.06 -5.22 -16.68
C PRO A 388 18.39 -5.13 -15.93
N ILE A 389 18.80 -3.91 -15.55
CA ILE A 389 20.05 -3.65 -14.84
C ILE A 389 19.97 -4.16 -13.40
N MET A 390 18.83 -3.91 -12.74
CA MET A 390 18.52 -4.45 -11.41
C MET A 390 18.66 -5.97 -11.38
N ASP A 391 18.03 -6.67 -12.33
CA ASP A 391 18.04 -8.13 -12.41
C ASP A 391 19.45 -8.66 -12.67
N ARG A 392 20.22 -7.99 -13.56
CA ARG A 392 21.61 -8.35 -13.80
C ARG A 392 22.46 -8.25 -12.54
N LEU A 393 22.31 -7.16 -11.79
CA LEU A 393 23.07 -6.90 -10.57
C LEU A 393 22.68 -7.79 -9.39
N ALA A 394 21.48 -8.35 -9.37
CA ALA A 394 21.02 -9.24 -8.31
C ALA A 394 21.94 -10.46 -8.11
N SER A 395 22.60 -10.92 -9.17
CA SER A 395 23.56 -12.04 -9.13
C SER A 395 24.87 -11.74 -8.38
N HIS A 396 25.16 -10.46 -8.11
CA HIS A 396 26.44 -10.02 -7.56
C HIS A 396 26.42 -9.77 -6.03
N ARG A 397 25.32 -10.08 -5.33
CA ARG A 397 25.19 -10.01 -3.85
C ARG A 397 25.68 -8.69 -3.23
N LEU A 398 25.28 -7.58 -3.84
CA LEU A 398 25.66 -6.23 -3.41
C LEU A 398 25.02 -5.87 -2.06
N MET A 399 25.82 -5.33 -1.13
CA MET A 399 25.35 -4.96 0.21
C MET A 399 25.07 -3.46 0.31
N GLN A 400 25.90 -2.64 -0.32
CA GLN A 400 25.85 -1.19 -0.28
C GLN A 400 25.84 -0.57 -1.68
N VAL A 401 25.43 0.70 -1.77
CA VAL A 401 25.41 1.46 -3.03
C VAL A 401 26.79 1.48 -3.69
N ARG A 402 27.86 1.66 -2.92
CA ARG A 402 29.25 1.64 -3.43
C ARG A 402 29.63 0.34 -4.15
N ASP A 403 29.04 -0.78 -3.77
CA ASP A 403 29.36 -2.08 -4.37
C ASP A 403 28.88 -2.14 -5.82
N ALA A 404 27.81 -1.42 -6.15
CA ALA A 404 27.29 -1.30 -7.51
C ALA A 404 28.19 -0.47 -8.43
N ALA A 405 29.00 0.45 -7.88
CA ALA A 405 29.87 1.32 -8.65
C ALA A 405 30.98 0.55 -9.41
N ALA A 406 31.30 -0.69 -8.99
CA ALA A 406 32.20 -1.56 -9.74
C ALA A 406 31.61 -2.06 -11.06
N TYR A 407 30.27 -2.05 -11.19
CA TYR A 407 29.55 -2.59 -12.34
C TYR A 407 28.95 -1.50 -13.22
N ILE A 408 28.34 -0.50 -12.58
CA ILE A 408 27.59 0.61 -13.19
C ILE A 408 27.97 1.97 -12.56
N PRO A 409 29.25 2.39 -12.66
CA PRO A 409 29.77 3.58 -11.96
C PRO A 409 29.07 4.88 -12.33
N THR A 410 28.73 5.08 -13.60
CA THR A 410 28.15 6.32 -14.13
C THR A 410 26.68 6.43 -13.73
N ILE A 411 25.93 5.34 -13.86
CA ILE A 411 24.54 5.26 -13.38
C ILE A 411 24.47 5.51 -11.87
N THR A 412 25.34 4.85 -11.09
CA THR A 412 25.36 5.00 -9.62
C THR A 412 25.64 6.45 -9.23
N ARG A 413 26.64 7.08 -9.86
CA ARG A 413 27.00 8.48 -9.59
C ARG A 413 25.86 9.44 -9.95
N LYS A 414 25.25 9.28 -11.13
CA LYS A 414 24.10 10.10 -11.54
C LYS A 414 22.97 10.05 -10.51
N LEU A 415 22.61 8.88 -10.02
CA LEU A 415 21.52 8.73 -9.05
C LEU A 415 21.84 9.36 -7.68
N ILE A 416 23.11 9.34 -7.27
CA ILE A 416 23.59 10.05 -6.06
C ILE A 416 23.50 11.57 -6.28
N ASP A 417 24.04 12.07 -7.39
CA ASP A 417 24.09 13.50 -7.71
C ASP A 417 22.67 14.08 -7.87
N GLU A 418 21.78 13.39 -8.57
CA GLU A 418 20.37 13.79 -8.71
C GLU A 418 19.65 13.90 -7.35
N GLY A 419 19.92 12.97 -6.43
CA GLY A 419 19.35 13.00 -5.08
C GLY A 419 19.77 14.25 -4.32
N ARG A 420 21.02 14.70 -4.48
CA ARG A 420 21.54 15.91 -3.85
C ARG A 420 20.99 17.19 -4.49
N GLU A 421 20.96 17.25 -5.82
CA GLU A 421 20.53 18.44 -6.56
C GLU A 421 19.05 18.76 -6.37
N THR A 422 18.21 17.76 -6.14
CA THR A 422 16.76 17.92 -6.07
C THR A 422 16.22 18.00 -4.65
N GLN A 423 17.07 17.95 -3.62
CA GLN A 423 16.68 17.82 -2.21
C GLN A 423 15.85 19.00 -1.70
N SER A 424 16.27 20.23 -2.00
CA SER A 424 15.57 21.44 -1.59
C SER A 424 14.85 22.07 -2.78
N LEU A 425 13.65 22.60 -2.53
CA LEU A 425 12.75 23.16 -3.52
C LEU A 425 12.42 24.60 -3.14
N ASP A 426 12.47 25.49 -4.13
CA ASP A 426 11.97 26.85 -4.00
C ASP A 426 10.84 27.12 -5.01
N ALA A 427 10.15 28.24 -4.83
CA ALA A 427 8.98 28.57 -5.64
C ALA A 427 9.34 28.79 -7.12
N ALA A 428 10.48 29.42 -7.39
CA ALA A 428 10.94 29.70 -8.75
C ALA A 428 11.28 28.41 -9.50
N THR A 429 11.89 27.44 -8.81
CA THR A 429 12.23 26.12 -9.34
C THR A 429 10.98 25.34 -9.69
N LEU A 430 9.98 25.32 -8.80
CA LEU A 430 8.71 24.63 -9.05
C LEU A 430 7.93 25.28 -10.20
N GLN A 431 7.89 26.62 -10.26
CA GLN A 431 7.28 27.34 -11.36
C GLN A 431 8.01 27.11 -12.68
N GLY A 432 9.34 27.02 -12.68
CA GLY A 432 10.14 26.70 -13.86
C GLY A 432 9.95 25.27 -14.37
N GLN A 433 9.57 24.33 -13.49
CA GLN A 433 9.29 22.93 -13.84
C GLN A 433 7.83 22.68 -14.24
N PHE A 434 6.92 23.60 -13.91
CA PHE A 434 5.49 23.46 -14.17
C PHE A 434 5.08 24.39 -15.31
N ILE A 435 4.59 23.84 -16.42
CA ILE A 435 4.36 24.61 -17.67
C ILE A 435 3.24 25.66 -17.55
N ALA A 436 2.45 25.63 -16.47
CA ALA A 436 1.40 26.62 -16.19
C ALA A 436 1.83 27.65 -15.13
N ASP A 437 1.24 28.86 -15.16
CA ASP A 437 1.37 29.85 -14.07
C ASP A 437 0.71 29.32 -12.79
N ALA A 438 1.50 28.60 -11.99
CA ALA A 438 1.07 27.96 -10.76
C ALA A 438 1.38 28.83 -9.54
N LEU A 439 0.39 28.89 -8.64
CA LEU A 439 0.53 29.46 -7.31
C LEU A 439 1.29 28.48 -6.42
N VAL A 440 2.30 28.93 -5.67
CA VAL A 440 3.17 28.02 -4.91
C VAL A 440 3.16 28.35 -3.42
N SER A 441 2.96 27.33 -2.59
CA SER A 441 3.15 27.35 -1.14
C SER A 441 4.17 26.30 -0.74
N ILE A 442 5.23 26.73 -0.03
CA ILE A 442 6.30 25.87 0.48
C ILE A 442 6.41 26.09 1.98
N GLU A 443 6.50 25.01 2.76
CA GLU A 443 6.69 25.05 4.22
C GLU A 443 7.89 24.22 4.65
N GLU A 444 8.41 24.54 5.84
CA GLU A 444 9.49 23.80 6.49
C GLU A 444 8.93 22.69 7.38
N ASP A 445 9.48 21.47 7.30
CA ASP A 445 8.99 20.34 8.11
C ASP A 445 9.26 20.61 9.60
N GLU A 446 10.35 21.29 9.93
CA GLU A 446 10.71 21.70 11.29
C GLU A 446 9.61 22.53 11.94
N ARG A 447 9.01 23.45 11.19
CA ARG A 447 7.91 24.29 11.68
C ARG A 447 6.68 23.45 11.98
N TYR A 448 6.28 22.57 11.05
CA TYR A 448 5.18 21.63 11.27
C TYR A 448 5.44 20.73 12.49
N MET A 449 6.68 20.22 12.61
CA MET A 449 7.07 19.37 13.72
C MET A 449 6.96 20.12 15.06
N GLY A 450 7.39 21.39 15.11
CA GLY A 450 7.26 22.23 16.30
C GLY A 450 5.82 22.62 16.65
N GLU A 451 4.95 22.85 15.66
CA GLU A 451 3.57 23.30 15.89
C GLU A 451 2.61 22.15 16.23
N LEU A 452 2.69 21.02 15.50
CA LEU A 452 1.73 19.91 15.62
C LEU A 452 2.40 18.54 15.73
N GLY A 453 3.56 18.34 15.10
CA GLY A 453 4.24 17.05 15.10
C GLY A 453 4.59 16.54 16.50
N GLU A 454 5.12 17.40 17.38
CA GLU A 454 5.37 17.04 18.78
C GLU A 454 4.08 16.66 19.51
N ARG A 455 2.98 17.36 19.24
CA ARG A 455 1.70 17.04 19.88
C ARG A 455 1.13 15.71 19.40
N LEU A 456 1.31 15.37 18.13
CA LEU A 456 0.98 14.05 17.59
C LEU A 456 1.82 12.94 18.25
N LYS A 457 3.13 13.19 18.48
CA LYS A 457 4.00 12.25 19.19
C LYS A 457 3.55 12.03 20.63
N GLU A 458 3.16 13.09 21.33
CA GLU A 458 2.66 12.99 22.71
C GLU A 458 1.40 12.12 22.80
N VAL A 459 0.47 12.24 21.85
CA VAL A 459 -0.83 11.53 21.90
C VAL A 459 -0.74 10.11 21.34
N PHE A 460 0.05 9.88 20.28
CA PHE A 460 0.09 8.62 19.53
C PHE A 460 1.45 7.90 19.57
N GLY A 461 2.40 8.41 20.35
CA GLY A 461 3.79 7.95 20.32
C GLY A 461 4.48 8.31 19.00
N ASN A 462 5.65 7.72 18.74
CA ASN A 462 6.43 7.94 17.50
C ASN A 462 5.82 7.25 16.26
N SER A 463 4.50 7.28 16.11
CA SER A 463 3.76 6.68 14.99
C SER A 463 4.02 7.46 13.69
N ILE A 464 4.91 6.92 12.85
CA ILE A 464 5.24 7.49 11.54
C ILE A 464 3.99 7.68 10.65
N PRO A 465 3.04 6.72 10.56
CA PRO A 465 1.83 6.90 9.75
C PRO A 465 1.01 8.12 10.16
N VAL A 466 0.85 8.37 11.46
CA VAL A 466 0.11 9.51 12.00
C VAL A 466 0.82 10.83 11.71
N LEU A 467 2.15 10.88 11.86
CA LEU A 467 2.93 12.08 11.51
C LEU A 467 2.84 12.40 10.01
N ASN A 468 2.88 11.39 9.14
CA ASN A 468 2.71 11.58 7.71
C ASN A 468 1.29 12.04 7.35
N GLN A 469 0.28 11.58 8.08
CA GLN A 469 -1.09 12.06 7.92
C GLN A 469 -1.21 13.54 8.25
N GLY A 470 -0.59 14.00 9.34
CA GLY A 470 -0.56 15.42 9.69
C GLY A 470 0.17 16.27 8.65
N ARG A 471 1.29 15.78 8.10
CA ARG A 471 1.97 16.46 6.98
C ARG A 471 1.08 16.60 5.76
N MET A 472 0.39 15.53 5.38
CA MET A 472 -0.51 15.55 4.22
C MET A 472 -1.61 16.59 4.40
N TRP A 473 -2.31 16.60 5.55
CA TRP A 473 -3.39 17.56 5.81
C TRP A 473 -2.91 19.00 5.92
N ASN A 474 -1.73 19.21 6.50
CA ASN A 474 -1.10 20.52 6.54
C ASN A 474 -0.94 21.08 5.11
N ARG A 475 -0.40 20.29 4.18
CA ARG A 475 -0.24 20.71 2.77
C ARG A 475 -1.58 20.81 2.02
N ILE A 476 -2.53 19.89 2.25
CA ILE A 476 -3.87 19.99 1.67
C ILE A 476 -4.53 21.32 2.09
N SER A 477 -4.49 21.67 3.39
CA SER A 477 -5.14 22.87 3.90
C SER A 477 -4.54 24.18 3.37
N ALA A 478 -3.26 24.18 2.95
CA ALA A 478 -2.61 25.34 2.34
C ALA A 478 -3.28 25.77 1.02
N HIS A 479 -3.96 24.86 0.32
CA HIS A 479 -4.71 25.20 -0.89
C HIS A 479 -5.85 26.19 -0.65
N ARG A 480 -6.33 26.38 0.59
CA ARG A 480 -7.32 27.42 0.89
C ARG A 480 -6.82 28.82 0.52
N ALA A 481 -5.58 29.14 0.88
CA ALA A 481 -4.97 30.42 0.54
C ALA A 481 -4.69 30.54 -0.97
N LEU A 482 -4.24 29.45 -1.59
CA LEU A 482 -3.97 29.41 -3.04
C LEU A 482 -5.26 29.57 -3.85
N VAL A 483 -6.38 28.99 -3.40
CA VAL A 483 -7.69 29.20 -4.04
C VAL A 483 -8.13 30.65 -3.93
N ALA A 484 -8.00 31.28 -2.76
CA ALA A 484 -8.34 32.69 -2.60
C ALA A 484 -7.53 33.60 -3.54
N GLU A 485 -6.23 33.31 -3.72
CA GLU A 485 -5.39 34.03 -4.68
C GLU A 485 -5.80 33.74 -6.14
N ALA A 486 -6.14 32.49 -6.48
CA ALA A 486 -6.62 32.13 -7.81
C ALA A 486 -7.94 32.85 -8.15
N GLU A 487 -8.85 32.96 -7.19
CA GLU A 487 -10.11 33.70 -7.34
C GLU A 487 -9.89 35.19 -7.59
N GLN A 488 -8.92 35.79 -6.88
CA GLN A 488 -8.52 37.18 -7.08
C GLN A 488 -7.91 37.39 -8.47
N ARG A 489 -6.96 36.55 -8.89
CA ARG A 489 -6.31 36.64 -10.21
C ARG A 489 -7.29 36.47 -11.36
N ALA A 490 -8.22 35.52 -11.23
CA ALA A 490 -9.22 35.24 -12.26
C ALA A 490 -10.47 36.14 -12.17
N ALA A 491 -10.56 36.99 -11.14
CA ALA A 491 -11.73 37.81 -10.82
C ALA A 491 -13.05 37.03 -10.81
N ARG A 492 -13.00 35.77 -10.37
CA ARG A 492 -14.14 34.84 -10.37
C ARG A 492 -13.96 33.76 -9.29
N PRO A 493 -15.04 33.26 -8.69
CA PRO A 493 -14.94 32.22 -7.66
C PRO A 493 -14.61 30.85 -8.25
N VAL A 494 -13.86 30.06 -7.49
CA VAL A 494 -13.59 28.66 -7.80
C VAL A 494 -14.84 27.86 -7.47
N THR A 495 -15.36 27.15 -8.47
CA THR A 495 -16.58 26.35 -8.34
C THR A 495 -16.30 24.89 -7.99
N HIS A 496 -15.14 24.39 -8.40
CA HIS A 496 -14.72 22.99 -8.25
C HIS A 496 -13.21 22.95 -8.04
N ALA A 497 -12.73 21.90 -7.36
CA ALA A 497 -11.30 21.67 -7.19
C ALA A 497 -10.94 20.23 -7.54
N LEU A 498 -9.81 20.04 -8.21
CA LEU A 498 -9.10 18.79 -8.35
C LEU A 498 -7.83 18.88 -7.50
N LEU A 499 -7.76 18.12 -6.42
CA LEU A 499 -6.53 17.92 -5.66
C LEU A 499 -5.86 16.63 -6.13
N ILE A 500 -4.57 16.65 -6.39
CA ILE A 500 -3.84 15.52 -6.95
C ILE A 500 -2.44 15.44 -6.34
N ARG A 501 -1.94 14.22 -6.10
CA ARG A 501 -0.57 14.05 -5.64
C ARG A 501 0.42 14.45 -6.73
N SER A 502 1.54 15.06 -6.32
CA SER A 502 2.60 15.47 -7.25
C SER A 502 3.50 14.31 -7.72
N ASP A 503 3.38 13.12 -7.14
CA ASP A 503 4.19 11.95 -7.41
C ASP A 503 3.51 10.91 -8.32
N LEU A 504 2.55 11.32 -9.14
CA LEU A 504 1.82 10.41 -10.03
C LEU A 504 2.49 10.19 -11.39
N THR A 505 2.35 8.99 -11.92
CA THR A 505 2.81 8.53 -13.25
C THR A 505 1.70 7.75 -13.96
N ASN A 506 2.00 7.22 -15.16
CA ASN A 506 1.05 6.53 -16.03
C ASN A 506 -0.22 7.37 -16.27
N LEU A 507 -0.02 8.61 -16.72
CA LEU A 507 -1.05 9.63 -16.85
C LEU A 507 -1.97 9.33 -18.04
N ALA A 508 -2.95 8.45 -17.82
CA ALA A 508 -3.89 7.98 -18.82
C ALA A 508 -5.34 7.94 -18.29
N GLY A 509 -6.28 7.84 -19.22
CA GLY A 509 -7.72 7.79 -18.94
C GLY A 509 -8.45 9.12 -19.18
N PRO A 510 -9.78 9.12 -19.22
CA PRO A 510 -10.58 10.28 -19.59
C PRO A 510 -11.01 11.10 -18.36
N LEU A 511 -10.06 11.46 -17.49
CA LEU A 511 -10.37 12.18 -16.23
C LEU A 511 -11.18 13.46 -16.50
N GLY A 512 -10.82 14.22 -17.53
CA GLY A 512 -11.53 15.46 -17.88
C GLY A 512 -13.00 15.25 -18.19
N ASN A 513 -13.33 14.17 -18.94
CA ASN A 513 -14.71 13.83 -19.28
C ASN A 513 -15.52 13.42 -18.05
N LEU A 514 -14.93 12.63 -17.14
CA LEU A 514 -15.58 12.22 -15.89
C LEU A 514 -15.91 13.43 -15.02
N VAL A 515 -14.97 14.38 -14.92
CA VAL A 515 -15.15 15.62 -14.16
C VAL A 515 -16.19 16.53 -14.80
N ASP A 516 -16.11 16.79 -16.11
CA ASP A 516 -17.08 17.66 -16.79
C ASP A 516 -18.51 17.08 -16.73
N ALA A 517 -18.67 15.76 -16.88
CA ALA A 517 -19.96 15.08 -16.72
C ALA A 517 -20.54 15.28 -15.31
N GLN A 518 -19.71 15.13 -14.27
CA GLN A 518 -20.14 15.35 -12.89
C GLN A 518 -20.50 16.82 -12.62
N ILE A 519 -19.69 17.77 -13.11
CA ILE A 519 -19.97 19.20 -12.98
C ILE A 519 -21.31 19.57 -13.64
N ARG A 520 -21.61 19.00 -14.81
CA ARG A 520 -22.87 19.26 -15.53
C ARG A 520 -24.11 18.64 -14.88
N SER A 521 -23.95 17.67 -13.98
CA SER A 521 -25.09 17.10 -13.24
C SER A 521 -25.82 18.12 -12.36
N GLY A 522 -25.15 19.22 -11.98
CA GLY A 522 -25.69 20.23 -11.09
C GLY A 522 -25.83 19.79 -9.64
N GLU A 523 -25.41 18.58 -9.28
CA GLU A 523 -25.36 18.13 -7.90
C GLU A 523 -24.37 18.96 -7.08
N THR A 524 -24.66 19.10 -5.78
CA THR A 524 -23.80 19.81 -4.82
C THR A 524 -23.42 18.90 -3.66
N ASN A 525 -22.40 19.32 -2.90
CA ASN A 525 -21.78 18.59 -1.80
C ASN A 525 -21.36 17.17 -2.19
N TRP A 526 -20.46 17.07 -3.17
CA TRP A 526 -19.98 15.79 -3.70
C TRP A 526 -18.46 15.78 -3.86
N GLY A 527 -17.90 14.58 -3.87
CA GLY A 527 -16.53 14.32 -4.26
C GLY A 527 -16.36 13.01 -5.02
N MET A 528 -15.48 13.02 -6.02
CA MET A 528 -15.01 11.85 -6.75
C MET A 528 -13.55 11.57 -6.35
N PHE A 529 -13.27 10.35 -5.91
CA PHE A 529 -11.98 9.94 -5.35
C PHE A 529 -11.44 8.75 -6.13
N ASP A 530 -10.14 8.48 -6.10
CA ASP A 530 -9.64 7.22 -6.65
C ASP A 530 -10.12 6.01 -5.83
N HIS A 531 -10.48 4.94 -6.53
CA HIS A 531 -10.75 3.64 -5.90
C HIS A 531 -9.42 3.02 -5.47
N ASP A 532 -9.18 3.01 -4.17
CA ASP A 532 -8.10 2.27 -3.55
C ASP A 532 -8.69 1.13 -2.71
N PRO A 533 -8.60 -0.13 -3.19
CA PRO A 533 -9.16 -1.27 -2.47
C PRO A 533 -8.65 -1.42 -1.03
N HIS A 534 -7.40 -1.04 -0.76
CA HIS A 534 -6.88 -1.08 0.60
C HIS A 534 -7.58 -0.02 1.46
N ALA A 535 -7.71 1.20 0.95
CA ALA A 535 -8.47 2.25 1.62
C ALA A 535 -9.92 1.80 1.86
N THR A 536 -10.62 1.31 0.84
CA THR A 536 -12.01 0.83 0.96
C THR A 536 -12.15 -0.26 2.02
N TYR A 537 -11.21 -1.20 2.08
CA TYR A 537 -11.20 -2.27 3.09
C TYR A 537 -11.11 -1.71 4.52
N ILE A 538 -10.24 -0.74 4.77
CA ILE A 538 -10.08 -0.10 6.09
C ILE A 538 -11.09 1.04 6.33
N GLU A 539 -12.16 1.12 5.53
CA GLU A 539 -13.17 2.18 5.59
C GLU A 539 -12.63 3.60 5.34
N GLY A 540 -11.66 3.73 4.45
CA GLY A 540 -11.13 4.98 3.90
C GLY A 540 -11.64 5.28 2.49
N VAL A 541 -11.01 6.26 1.85
CA VAL A 541 -11.05 6.50 0.40
C VAL A 541 -9.63 6.73 -0.10
N GLY A 542 -9.41 6.51 -1.40
CA GLY A 542 -8.16 6.87 -2.05
C GLY A 542 -7.87 8.38 -1.94
N ASP A 543 -6.59 8.70 -1.98
CA ASP A 543 -6.06 10.06 -1.89
C ASP A 543 -5.06 10.38 -3.02
N ARG A 544 -5.05 9.60 -4.12
CA ARG A 544 -4.22 9.91 -5.30
C ARG A 544 -4.75 11.16 -5.98
N TYR A 545 -6.07 11.24 -6.13
CA TYR A 545 -6.76 12.43 -6.62
C TYR A 545 -8.15 12.55 -6.01
N MET A 546 -8.61 13.80 -5.88
CA MET A 546 -9.89 14.17 -5.28
C MET A 546 -10.50 15.29 -6.12
N VAL A 547 -11.61 15.01 -6.79
CA VAL A 547 -12.39 16.04 -7.50
C VAL A 547 -13.59 16.37 -6.63
N VAL A 548 -13.75 17.62 -6.25
CA VAL A 548 -14.79 18.06 -5.33
C VAL A 548 -15.47 19.32 -5.84
N ASP A 549 -16.73 19.48 -5.49
CA ASP A 549 -17.39 20.78 -5.63
C ASP A 549 -16.89 21.75 -4.55
N ARG A 550 -17.26 23.03 -4.67
CA ARG A 550 -16.86 24.09 -3.73
C ARG A 550 -17.20 23.74 -2.27
N ALA A 551 -18.38 23.16 -2.04
CA ALA A 551 -18.83 22.81 -0.70
C ALA A 551 -17.93 21.74 -0.08
N ALA A 552 -17.68 20.62 -0.78
CA ALA A 552 -16.79 19.57 -0.28
C ALA A 552 -15.33 20.03 -0.19
N PHE A 553 -14.86 20.89 -1.10
CA PHE A 553 -13.51 21.47 -1.04
C PHE A 553 -13.24 22.22 0.27
N GLU A 554 -14.13 23.14 0.66
CA GLU A 554 -13.94 23.90 1.90
C GLU A 554 -13.89 22.99 3.13
N ARG A 555 -14.59 21.85 3.10
CA ARG A 555 -14.52 20.84 4.17
C ARG A 555 -13.19 20.12 4.22
N LEU A 556 -12.65 19.76 3.06
CA LEU A 556 -11.30 19.18 3.00
C LEU A 556 -10.28 20.17 3.59
N MET A 557 -10.44 21.47 3.34
CA MET A 557 -9.53 22.48 3.89
C MET A 557 -9.63 22.60 5.43
N ASP A 558 -10.74 22.21 6.06
CA ASP A 558 -10.90 22.15 7.52
C ASP A 558 -10.22 20.93 8.18
N GLY A 559 -9.76 19.95 7.39
CA GLY A 559 -9.19 18.70 7.90
C GLY A 559 -7.98 18.88 8.82
N TYR A 560 -7.12 19.87 8.53
CA TYR A 560 -5.98 20.18 9.39
C TYR A 560 -6.40 20.72 10.76
N GLN A 561 -7.44 21.56 10.80
CA GLN A 561 -7.98 22.11 12.04
C GLN A 561 -8.69 21.03 12.87
N LEU A 562 -9.42 20.12 12.23
CA LEU A 562 -9.98 18.95 12.91
C LEU A 562 -8.87 18.14 13.59
N LEU A 563 -7.80 17.85 12.85
CA LEU A 563 -6.64 17.13 13.38
C LEU A 563 -6.04 17.83 14.60
N GLN A 564 -5.83 19.15 14.55
CA GLN A 564 -5.36 19.94 15.68
C GLN A 564 -6.31 19.83 16.90
N SER A 565 -7.63 19.89 16.67
CA SER A 565 -8.62 19.78 17.75
C SER A 565 -8.62 18.41 18.43
N ILE A 566 -8.37 17.33 17.68
CA ILE A 566 -8.36 15.95 18.18
C ILE A 566 -7.24 15.73 19.21
N VAL A 567 -6.11 16.42 19.00
CA VAL A 567 -4.93 16.31 19.85
C VAL A 567 -4.80 17.45 20.85
N ALA A 568 -5.62 18.49 20.78
CA ALA A 568 -5.55 19.63 21.68
C ALA A 568 -5.65 19.21 23.17
N PRO A 569 -4.84 19.81 24.06
CA PRO A 569 -4.91 19.52 25.49
C PRO A 569 -6.27 19.90 26.05
N ASN A 570 -6.77 19.12 27.01
CA ASN A 570 -8.03 19.36 27.73
C ASN A 570 -9.28 19.51 26.83
N THR A 571 -9.20 19.11 25.57
CA THR A 571 -10.37 19.05 24.68
C THR A 571 -11.03 17.69 24.82
N PRO A 572 -12.30 17.61 25.25
CA PRO A 572 -13.03 16.34 25.30
C PRO A 572 -13.32 15.89 23.87
N VAL A 573 -12.49 14.98 23.36
CA VAL A 573 -12.61 14.42 22.01
C VAL A 573 -13.12 13.00 22.13
N ASN A 574 -14.14 12.67 21.33
CA ASN A 574 -14.60 11.31 21.22
C ASN A 574 -13.43 10.41 20.76
N ALA A 575 -13.13 9.34 21.50
CA ALA A 575 -12.04 8.42 21.24
C ALA A 575 -12.03 7.86 19.79
N ALA A 576 -13.20 7.81 19.14
CA ALA A 576 -13.36 7.47 17.72
C ALA A 576 -12.44 8.26 16.79
N TYR A 577 -12.36 9.59 17.00
CA TYR A 577 -11.62 10.47 16.11
C TYR A 577 -10.12 10.22 16.19
N ARG A 578 -9.61 9.78 17.35
CA ARG A 578 -8.22 9.39 17.51
C ARG A 578 -7.87 8.12 16.72
N VAL A 579 -8.79 7.16 16.67
CA VAL A 579 -8.61 5.91 15.89
C VAL A 579 -8.70 6.16 14.38
N ARG A 580 -9.42 7.20 13.93
CA ARG A 580 -9.58 7.49 12.49
C ARG A 580 -8.58 8.49 11.93
N LEU A 581 -7.62 8.95 12.72
CA LEU A 581 -6.51 9.82 12.28
C LEU A 581 -5.45 9.05 11.47
N PHE A 582 -5.62 7.74 11.27
CA PHE A 582 -4.75 6.94 10.41
C PHE A 582 -4.98 7.23 8.91
N PRO A 583 -4.02 6.85 8.05
CA PRO A 583 -4.12 7.04 6.60
C PRO A 583 -5.40 6.50 5.99
N HIS A 584 -5.92 7.23 5.00
CA HIS A 584 -7.19 7.01 4.29
C HIS A 584 -8.47 7.13 5.13
N THR A 585 -8.45 6.77 6.42
CA THR A 585 -9.65 6.83 7.27
C THR A 585 -10.02 8.24 7.68
N HIS A 586 -9.05 9.15 7.80
CA HIS A 586 -9.29 10.53 8.20
C HIS A 586 -10.03 11.33 7.11
N LEU A 587 -9.61 11.15 5.85
CA LEU A 587 -10.26 11.76 4.69
C LEU A 587 -11.75 11.39 4.62
N ARG A 588 -12.05 10.10 4.75
CA ARG A 588 -13.42 9.61 4.80
C ARG A 588 -14.21 10.16 6.00
N THR A 589 -13.57 10.39 7.14
CA THR A 589 -14.18 10.98 8.34
C THR A 589 -14.65 12.41 8.08
N ILE A 590 -13.78 13.26 7.53
CA ILE A 590 -14.10 14.65 7.19
C ILE A 590 -15.30 14.71 6.23
N LEU A 591 -15.24 13.95 5.14
CA LEU A 591 -16.29 13.94 4.11
C LEU A 591 -17.64 13.50 4.70
N PHE A 592 -17.63 12.52 5.61
CA PHE A 592 -18.84 12.03 6.23
C PHE A 592 -19.44 12.94 7.29
N GLU A 593 -18.63 13.63 8.10
CA GLU A 593 -19.14 14.64 9.05
C GLU A 593 -19.99 15.69 8.34
N HIS A 594 -19.70 15.95 7.07
CA HIS A 594 -20.35 16.97 6.24
C HIS A 594 -21.34 16.42 5.21
N ALA A 595 -21.72 15.14 5.32
CA ALA A 595 -22.68 14.49 4.42
C ALA A 595 -22.32 14.62 2.93
N THR A 596 -21.02 14.68 2.61
CA THR A 596 -20.55 14.74 1.23
C THR A 596 -20.86 13.42 0.53
N LYS A 597 -21.46 13.51 -0.66
CA LYS A 597 -21.68 12.35 -1.53
C LYS A 597 -20.35 11.88 -2.12
N ILE A 598 -19.91 10.70 -1.72
CA ILE A 598 -18.65 10.11 -2.19
C ILE A 598 -18.93 9.23 -3.40
N ARG A 599 -18.15 9.44 -4.46
CA ARG A 599 -18.09 8.58 -5.65
C ARG A 599 -16.64 8.13 -5.82
N GLU A 600 -16.43 6.90 -6.25
CA GLU A 600 -15.09 6.36 -6.48
C GLU A 600 -14.88 6.09 -7.98
N ILE A 601 -13.78 6.62 -8.53
CA ILE A 601 -13.33 6.38 -9.89
C ILE A 601 -12.42 5.15 -9.89
N LEU A 602 -12.76 4.15 -10.70
CA LEU A 602 -11.96 2.94 -10.79
C LEU A 602 -10.57 3.24 -11.36
N ARG A 603 -9.54 2.57 -10.82
CA ARG A 603 -8.18 2.62 -11.38
C ARG A 603 -8.13 2.18 -12.85
N SER A 604 -9.01 1.27 -13.27
CA SER A 604 -9.13 0.88 -14.69
C SER A 604 -9.69 1.98 -15.59
N SER A 605 -10.27 3.04 -15.03
CA SER A 605 -10.74 4.21 -15.78
C SER A 605 -9.67 5.29 -15.86
N VAL A 606 -8.90 5.48 -14.78
CA VAL A 606 -7.83 6.46 -14.68
C VAL A 606 -6.61 5.75 -14.08
N GLU A 607 -5.65 5.44 -14.93
CA GLU A 607 -4.58 4.46 -14.66
C GLU A 607 -3.39 5.04 -13.86
N PHE A 608 -3.63 6.12 -13.11
CA PHE A 608 -2.57 6.80 -12.38
C PHE A 608 -1.91 5.88 -11.35
N GLU A 609 -0.59 5.94 -11.30
CA GLU A 609 0.22 5.20 -10.35
C GLU A 609 1.13 6.13 -9.56
N ILE A 610 1.55 5.70 -8.36
CA ILE A 610 2.54 6.45 -7.59
C ILE A 610 3.93 6.11 -8.11
N TYR A 611 4.63 7.09 -8.65
CA TYR A 611 6.00 6.95 -9.09
C TYR A 611 6.94 6.71 -7.89
N ARG A 612 7.62 5.58 -7.89
CA ARG A 612 8.55 5.17 -6.82
C ARG A 612 10.02 5.50 -7.11
N GLY A 613 10.30 6.26 -8.18
CA GLY A 613 11.65 6.67 -8.53
C GLY A 613 12.42 5.69 -9.43
N ARG A 614 11.82 4.56 -9.81
CA ARG A 614 12.44 3.61 -10.76
C ARG A 614 12.64 4.27 -12.12
N ARG A 615 13.88 4.33 -12.60
CA ARG A 615 14.21 4.86 -13.92
C ARG A 615 13.95 3.83 -15.01
N THR A 616 13.63 4.30 -16.20
CA THR A 616 13.58 3.46 -17.42
C THR A 616 14.96 3.40 -18.08
N VAL A 617 15.17 2.41 -18.96
CA VAL A 617 16.37 2.34 -19.81
C VAL A 617 16.51 3.63 -20.63
N GLU A 618 15.40 4.12 -21.18
CA GLU A 618 15.37 5.37 -21.96
C GLU A 618 15.83 6.58 -21.15
N GLN A 619 15.40 6.71 -19.88
CA GLN A 619 15.80 7.81 -19.00
C GLN A 619 17.29 7.80 -18.62
N MET A 620 17.94 6.64 -18.71
CA MET A 620 19.34 6.43 -18.32
C MET A 620 20.23 6.05 -19.50
N ARG A 621 19.75 6.20 -20.75
CA ARG A 621 20.41 5.72 -21.98
C ARG A 621 21.87 6.16 -22.07
N ALA A 622 22.13 7.46 -21.86
CA ALA A 622 23.48 8.02 -21.95
C ALA A 622 24.44 7.41 -20.90
N GLU A 623 23.95 7.18 -19.68
CA GLU A 623 24.77 6.59 -18.62
C GLU A 623 24.98 5.09 -18.80
N ILE A 624 23.99 4.39 -19.40
CA ILE A 624 24.11 2.98 -19.79
C ILE A 624 25.19 2.83 -20.87
N GLU A 625 25.17 3.66 -21.91
CA GLU A 625 26.19 3.67 -22.98
C GLU A 625 27.59 3.95 -22.40
N GLU A 626 27.69 4.89 -21.46
CA GLU A 626 28.95 5.24 -20.82
C GLU A 626 29.49 4.09 -19.95
N ASP A 627 28.63 3.46 -19.15
CA ASP A 627 29.02 2.31 -18.34
C ASP A 627 29.37 1.09 -19.20
N ALA A 628 28.69 0.90 -20.34
CA ALA A 628 29.03 -0.14 -21.30
C ALA A 628 30.45 0.02 -21.86
N ARG A 629 30.91 1.26 -22.07
CA ARG A 629 32.28 1.56 -22.53
C ARG A 629 33.34 1.43 -21.44
N ARG A 630 32.98 1.70 -20.19
CA ARG A 630 33.93 1.82 -19.07
C ARG A 630 34.05 0.58 -18.20
N THR A 631 33.04 -0.29 -18.20
CA THR A 631 33.05 -1.47 -17.34
C THR A 631 34.11 -2.47 -17.81
N THR A 632 34.91 -2.95 -16.86
CA THR A 632 35.91 -4.02 -17.09
C THR A 632 35.38 -5.39 -16.67
N VAL A 633 34.13 -5.45 -16.19
CA VAL A 633 33.49 -6.67 -15.71
C VAL A 633 33.03 -7.53 -16.90
N ALA A 634 33.49 -8.78 -16.93
CA ALA A 634 33.16 -9.73 -17.99
C ALA A 634 31.64 -9.88 -18.18
N GLY A 635 31.18 -9.76 -19.43
CA GLY A 635 29.77 -9.88 -19.80
C GLY A 635 28.85 -8.73 -19.35
N MET A 636 29.35 -7.73 -18.61
CA MET A 636 28.56 -6.54 -18.26
C MET A 636 28.49 -5.55 -19.43
N ALA A 637 29.60 -5.33 -20.13
CA ALA A 637 29.64 -4.45 -21.30
C ALA A 637 28.70 -4.92 -22.41
N GLU A 638 28.73 -6.21 -22.74
CA GLU A 638 27.82 -6.82 -23.73
C GLU A 638 26.35 -6.68 -23.31
N PHE A 639 26.05 -6.95 -22.04
CA PHE A 639 24.71 -6.78 -21.49
C PHE A 639 24.22 -5.33 -21.61
N LEU A 640 25.01 -4.36 -21.15
CA LEU A 640 24.60 -2.95 -21.20
C LEU A 640 24.42 -2.46 -22.65
N ASN A 641 25.30 -2.86 -23.58
CA ASN A 641 25.14 -2.58 -25.00
C ASN A 641 23.88 -3.20 -25.60
N SER A 642 23.39 -4.33 -25.06
CA SER A 642 22.14 -4.94 -25.54
C SER A 642 20.88 -4.15 -25.16
N LEU A 643 20.99 -3.18 -24.24
CA LEU A 643 19.86 -2.36 -23.78
C LEU A 643 19.66 -1.07 -24.57
N VAL A 644 20.66 -0.62 -25.35
CA VAL A 644 20.70 0.72 -25.96
C VAL A 644 20.71 0.68 -27.48
#